data_AF-A0A367KRI9-F1
#
_entry.id   AF-A0A367KRI9-F1
#
_cell.length_a   1.000
_cell.length_b   1.000
_cell.length_c   1.000
_cell.angle_alpha   90.00
_cell.angle_beta   90.00
_cell.angle_gamma   90.00
#
_symmetry.space_group_name_H-M   'P 1'
#
loop_
_entity.id
_entity.type
_entity.pdbx_description
1 polymer ?
#
loop_
_entity_poly.entity_id
_entity_poly.type
_entity_poly.pdbx_seq_one_letter_code
_entity_poly.pdbx_strand_id
1 'polypeptide(L)'
;MSVTPTRQNVEKILNLFEAKEGTIYLKGQVLSERDDTDVELAFRQESNFFYVTGVSEPGFHLLIDIPTRKIQLVSPNLNPDDVMWMGLPDDLQTLVSKYDVDEAIYVDQLNPLLLQSPIVYTLPITRTDALDKQVKLCTEQEQKALYTAFSEARTVKSDWEIEIIRKANQISSDAHVKLMKASQVGSNEAQLHALFLYESARHGAFFQAYYPIVGVGKNAATLHYNKNNAPLVNAEELILVDAGCEVDCYASDITRVFPVGGKFSPEARVIYSIVLDMQKACFEHCKAGVAWEKIHRVAMDVACDGLMKAGILVGDKQEIVNNHVVAAFFPHGIGHSLGLDVHDVAGYPEGTERIDEPGIRYMRMRRDLKPGFVVTVEPGVYFCDFLIDPVLNDPITGKYINKEMLNKYKPVGGVRIEDNIVITQDVISGKAYALGSGELYGELGLGDRIEVDQPTLIDALKNESIVDVQSSCMHTLVLTEQGKIWSWGGNDFGALGREGIESMPRLLDHPSIKYIKFIKVACGYSYSMAISTKGQLYTWGTFTTSEGIFGYLPGTRIQLYPRILDALSNQICIDIAVGRFHALCLTQDGSVYSWGNGEFWQLGHRDNDGKPHRLALGSCQSIACGALHSLAIDQEGQLFSWGQNSFGQCGLEPMLVPEPTWVGLSCQKVAAGDHHTIAITQERTLFGFGRCYEGQLGIALYPGYLYPSSRCIDQRTYAIHRPIKNPWKPTDIIVKLVCGSNSTLAITQSGKLFFWGVSFTMNERRMPALLMDHHTIIHASMGDHFSIFIIKE
;
A
#
# COMPACT_ATOMS: atom_id res chain seq x y z
N MET A 1 -22.48 0.90 -5.22
CA MET A 1 -21.44 -0.15 -5.34
C MET A 1 -20.32 0.45 -6.16
N SER A 2 -19.07 0.25 -5.77
CA SER A 2 -17.94 0.61 -6.64
C SER A 2 -17.91 -0.38 -7.80
N VAL A 3 -17.88 0.11 -9.03
CA VAL A 3 -17.64 -0.70 -10.23
C VAL A 3 -16.37 -1.51 -10.03
N THR A 4 -16.44 -2.83 -10.19
CA THR A 4 -15.24 -3.68 -10.28
C THR A 4 -14.43 -3.20 -11.48
N PRO A 5 -13.16 -2.76 -11.32
CA PRO A 5 -12.35 -2.25 -12.43
C PRO A 5 -11.88 -3.38 -13.35
N THR A 6 -12.79 -3.91 -14.16
CA THR A 6 -12.58 -5.03 -15.08
C THR A 6 -11.32 -4.84 -15.91
N ARG A 7 -11.14 -3.65 -16.51
CA ARG A 7 -9.98 -3.35 -17.35
C ARG A 7 -8.65 -3.44 -16.58
N GLN A 8 -8.63 -3.00 -15.32
CA GLN A 8 -7.43 -3.11 -14.48
C GLN A 8 -7.02 -4.57 -14.25
N ASN A 9 -7.98 -5.44 -13.91
CA ASN A 9 -7.71 -6.85 -13.61
C ASN A 9 -7.35 -7.64 -14.87
N VAL A 10 -8.01 -7.34 -16.00
CA VAL A 10 -7.65 -7.91 -17.30
C VAL A 10 -6.21 -7.53 -17.68
N GLU A 11 -5.80 -6.27 -17.50
CA GLU A 11 -4.42 -5.85 -17.75
C GLU A 11 -3.41 -6.56 -16.85
N LYS A 12 -3.71 -6.78 -15.56
CA LYS A 12 -2.85 -7.60 -14.67
C LYS A 12 -2.63 -9.00 -15.25
N ILE A 13 -3.69 -9.64 -15.72
CA ILE A 13 -3.64 -11.01 -16.27
C ILE A 13 -2.85 -11.03 -17.57
N LEU A 14 -3.14 -10.12 -18.51
CA LEU A 14 -2.47 -10.09 -19.81
C LEU A 14 -0.99 -9.71 -19.73
N ASN A 15 -0.57 -9.00 -18.68
CA ASN A 15 0.86 -8.74 -18.41
C ASN A 15 1.60 -9.97 -17.87
N LEU A 16 0.88 -10.96 -17.32
CA LEU A 16 1.42 -12.22 -16.81
C LEU A 16 1.26 -13.38 -17.80
N PHE A 17 0.39 -13.22 -18.80
CA PHE A 17 0.09 -14.24 -19.80
C PHE A 17 0.83 -13.97 -21.11
N GLU A 18 1.76 -14.84 -21.48
CA GLU A 18 2.71 -14.61 -22.59
C GLU A 18 2.11 -14.72 -24.01
N ALA A 19 0.84 -15.09 -24.14
CA ALA A 19 0.19 -15.23 -25.44
C ALA A 19 0.07 -13.87 -26.16
N LYS A 20 0.26 -13.87 -27.49
CA LYS A 20 0.24 -12.66 -28.32
C LYS A 20 -0.96 -12.59 -29.28
N GLU A 21 -1.65 -13.69 -29.48
CA GLU A 21 -2.81 -13.82 -30.38
C GLU A 21 -3.90 -14.66 -29.72
N GLY A 22 -5.12 -14.61 -30.25
CA GLY A 22 -6.25 -15.38 -29.74
C GLY A 22 -7.14 -14.62 -28.76
N THR A 23 -8.12 -15.34 -28.21
CA THR A 23 -9.15 -14.78 -27.35
C THR A 23 -9.26 -15.59 -26.06
N ILE A 24 -9.28 -14.93 -24.90
CA ILE A 24 -9.62 -15.59 -23.64
C ILE A 24 -11.15 -15.65 -23.53
N TYR A 25 -11.68 -16.83 -23.27
CA TYR A 25 -13.10 -17.08 -23.02
C TYR A 25 -13.31 -17.60 -21.60
N LEU A 26 -14.21 -16.95 -20.88
CA LEU A 26 -14.71 -17.41 -19.59
C LEU A 26 -16.23 -17.53 -19.62
N LYS A 27 -16.76 -18.54 -18.93
CA LYS A 27 -18.20 -18.70 -18.68
C LYS A 27 -18.47 -18.55 -17.20
N GLY A 28 -19.37 -17.64 -16.85
CA GLY A 28 -19.86 -17.47 -15.50
C GLY A 28 -20.67 -18.67 -15.02
N GLN A 29 -20.96 -18.67 -13.73
CA GLN A 29 -21.77 -19.69 -13.09
C GLN A 29 -23.23 -19.57 -13.54
N VAL A 30 -23.95 -20.69 -13.53
CA VAL A 30 -25.41 -20.72 -13.79
C VAL A 30 -26.15 -21.14 -12.52
N LEU A 31 -27.45 -20.87 -12.48
CA LEU A 31 -28.32 -21.40 -11.45
C LEU A 31 -28.24 -22.93 -11.45
N SER A 32 -28.20 -23.49 -10.24
CA SER A 32 -28.19 -24.93 -10.01
C SER A 32 -29.38 -25.26 -9.13
N GLU A 33 -29.97 -26.43 -9.35
CA GLU A 33 -31.15 -26.89 -8.62
C GLU A 33 -30.77 -28.00 -7.63
N ARG A 34 -31.61 -28.20 -6.61
CA ARG A 34 -31.45 -29.32 -5.68
C ARG A 34 -31.91 -30.61 -6.37
N ASP A 35 -30.94 -31.47 -6.67
CA ASP A 35 -31.15 -32.81 -7.20
C ASP A 35 -32.03 -32.79 -8.47
N ASP A 36 -33.24 -33.37 -8.42
CA ASP A 36 -34.22 -33.44 -9.50
C ASP A 36 -35.46 -32.53 -9.28
N THR A 37 -35.32 -31.49 -8.46
CA THR A 37 -36.39 -30.53 -8.12
C THR A 37 -36.20 -29.17 -8.78
N ASP A 38 -37.21 -28.29 -8.74
CA ASP A 38 -37.15 -26.90 -9.20
C ASP A 38 -36.65 -25.90 -8.13
N VAL A 39 -36.07 -26.41 -7.04
CA VAL A 39 -35.59 -25.58 -5.93
C VAL A 39 -34.15 -25.13 -6.19
N GLU A 40 -33.97 -23.85 -6.49
CA GLU A 40 -32.65 -23.24 -6.70
C GLU A 40 -31.75 -23.37 -5.45
N LEU A 41 -30.50 -23.73 -5.69
CA LEU A 41 -29.42 -23.59 -4.72
C LEU A 41 -28.96 -22.13 -4.68
N ALA A 42 -28.40 -21.74 -3.53
CA ALA A 42 -27.79 -20.43 -3.35
C ALA A 42 -26.75 -20.15 -4.46
N PHE A 43 -26.97 -19.08 -5.21
CA PHE A 43 -26.08 -18.67 -6.29
C PHE A 43 -24.89 -17.87 -5.76
N ARG A 44 -23.68 -18.27 -6.15
CA ARG A 44 -22.44 -17.53 -5.97
C ARG A 44 -21.59 -17.67 -7.23
N GLN A 45 -21.01 -16.57 -7.70
CA GLN A 45 -20.29 -16.53 -8.98
C GLN A 45 -18.98 -17.33 -8.94
N GLU A 46 -18.48 -17.81 -10.07
CA GLU A 46 -17.13 -18.39 -10.15
C GLU A 46 -16.07 -17.31 -9.90
N SER A 47 -15.07 -17.60 -9.04
CA SER A 47 -14.17 -16.57 -8.50
C SER A 47 -13.33 -15.88 -9.58
N ASN A 48 -12.81 -16.61 -10.57
CA ASN A 48 -11.99 -15.99 -11.61
C ASN A 48 -12.84 -15.16 -12.58
N PHE A 49 -14.05 -15.58 -12.90
CA PHE A 49 -15.01 -14.81 -13.67
C PHE A 49 -15.42 -13.54 -12.91
N PHE A 50 -15.74 -13.65 -11.62
CA PHE A 50 -16.08 -12.50 -10.78
C PHE A 50 -14.90 -11.54 -10.65
N TYR A 51 -13.67 -12.05 -10.47
CA TYR A 51 -12.45 -11.24 -10.36
C TYR A 51 -12.32 -10.26 -11.53
N VAL A 52 -12.56 -10.72 -12.76
CA VAL A 52 -12.41 -9.87 -13.94
C VAL A 52 -13.67 -9.12 -14.34
N THR A 53 -14.87 -9.54 -13.93
CA THR A 53 -16.12 -8.92 -14.40
C THR A 53 -16.90 -8.15 -13.32
N GLY A 54 -16.83 -8.59 -12.07
CA GLY A 54 -17.75 -8.16 -11.01
C GLY A 54 -19.22 -8.54 -11.22
N VAL A 55 -19.53 -9.39 -12.21
CA VAL A 55 -20.91 -9.77 -12.55
C VAL A 55 -21.46 -10.75 -11.52
N SER A 56 -22.55 -10.36 -10.87
CA SER A 56 -23.24 -11.15 -9.84
C SER A 56 -24.41 -11.96 -10.37
N GLU A 57 -24.77 -11.79 -11.65
CA GLU A 57 -25.87 -12.48 -12.30
C GLU A 57 -25.41 -13.79 -13.00
N PRO A 58 -26.27 -14.82 -13.07
CA PRO A 58 -25.94 -16.10 -13.69
C PRO A 58 -25.90 -16.02 -15.23
N GLY A 59 -25.17 -16.94 -15.84
CA GLY A 59 -25.26 -17.21 -17.29
C GLY A 59 -24.50 -16.25 -18.21
N PHE A 60 -23.75 -15.29 -17.65
CA PHE A 60 -22.89 -14.41 -18.43
C PHE A 60 -21.62 -15.10 -18.93
N HIS A 61 -21.03 -14.57 -20.00
CA HIS A 61 -19.72 -14.97 -20.50
C HIS A 61 -18.83 -13.73 -20.71
N LEU A 62 -17.53 -13.95 -20.86
CA LEU A 62 -16.55 -12.89 -21.11
C LEU A 62 -15.62 -13.29 -22.25
N LEU A 63 -15.38 -12.35 -23.16
CA LEU A 63 -14.38 -12.44 -24.21
C LEU A 63 -13.32 -11.35 -23.99
N ILE A 64 -12.05 -11.73 -24.06
CA ILE A 64 -10.93 -10.79 -24.05
C ILE A 64 -10.06 -11.08 -25.28
N ASP A 65 -10.07 -10.18 -26.24
CA ASP A 65 -9.19 -10.26 -27.41
C ASP A 65 -7.77 -9.82 -27.02
N ILE A 66 -6.81 -10.74 -27.13
CA ILE A 66 -5.44 -10.52 -26.65
C ILE A 66 -4.72 -9.42 -27.46
N PRO A 67 -4.75 -9.42 -28.82
CA PRO A 67 -4.08 -8.40 -29.61
C PRO A 67 -4.62 -6.99 -29.40
N THR A 68 -5.95 -6.83 -29.40
CA THR A 68 -6.57 -5.50 -29.34
C THR A 68 -6.87 -5.04 -27.92
N ARG A 69 -6.75 -5.92 -26.92
CA ARG A 69 -7.15 -5.69 -25.52
C ARG A 69 -8.65 -5.39 -25.36
N LYS A 70 -9.47 -5.73 -26.37
CA LYS A 70 -10.92 -5.51 -26.34
C LYS A 70 -11.60 -6.51 -25.40
N ILE A 71 -12.41 -6.00 -24.48
CA ILE A 71 -13.17 -6.78 -23.49
C ILE A 71 -14.66 -6.72 -23.87
N GLN A 72 -15.26 -7.88 -24.12
CA GLN A 72 -16.69 -7.97 -24.46
C GLN A 72 -17.41 -8.84 -23.42
N LEU A 73 -18.41 -8.25 -22.78
CA LEU A 73 -19.32 -8.98 -21.89
C LEU A 73 -20.45 -9.60 -22.72
N VAL A 74 -20.76 -10.87 -22.48
CA VAL A 74 -21.80 -11.58 -23.22
C VAL A 74 -22.95 -11.89 -22.27
N SER A 75 -24.07 -11.22 -22.49
CA SER A 75 -25.31 -11.36 -21.73
C SER A 75 -26.17 -12.52 -22.25
N PRO A 76 -26.93 -13.21 -21.39
CA PRO A 76 -28.05 -14.05 -21.84
C PRO A 76 -29.01 -13.28 -22.75
N ASN A 77 -29.65 -14.00 -23.69
CA ASN A 77 -30.68 -13.43 -24.55
C ASN A 77 -31.90 -12.99 -23.74
N LEU A 78 -32.58 -11.94 -24.18
CA LEU A 78 -33.87 -11.56 -23.61
C LEU A 78 -34.94 -12.63 -23.91
N ASN A 79 -35.49 -13.21 -22.86
CA ASN A 79 -36.62 -14.13 -22.94
C ASN A 79 -37.83 -13.48 -22.24
N PRO A 80 -38.99 -13.33 -22.91
CA PRO A 80 -40.19 -12.76 -22.31
C PRO A 80 -40.65 -13.46 -21.02
N ASP A 81 -40.46 -14.78 -20.93
CA ASP A 81 -40.83 -15.55 -19.74
C ASP A 81 -39.92 -15.16 -18.56
N ASP A 82 -38.62 -15.07 -18.79
CA ASP A 82 -37.64 -14.65 -17.78
C ASP A 82 -37.92 -13.23 -17.28
N VAL A 83 -38.32 -12.31 -18.17
CA VAL A 83 -38.69 -10.94 -17.79
C VAL A 83 -39.94 -10.93 -16.90
N MET A 84 -40.90 -11.82 -17.17
CA MET A 84 -42.11 -11.95 -16.35
C MET A 84 -41.81 -12.52 -14.96
N TRP A 85 -40.91 -13.51 -14.86
CA TRP A 85 -40.62 -14.21 -13.60
C TRP A 85 -39.51 -13.58 -12.76
N MET A 86 -38.45 -13.09 -13.39
CA MET A 86 -37.22 -12.61 -12.76
C MET A 86 -37.04 -11.09 -12.87
N GLY A 87 -37.85 -10.42 -13.68
CA GLY A 87 -37.77 -8.99 -13.93
C GLY A 87 -36.94 -8.62 -15.16
N LEU A 88 -37.00 -7.35 -15.55
CA LEU A 88 -36.28 -6.85 -16.71
C LEU A 88 -34.78 -6.70 -16.39
N PRO A 89 -33.87 -7.37 -17.12
CA PRO A 89 -32.44 -7.20 -16.92
C PRO A 89 -31.94 -5.84 -17.42
N ASP A 90 -30.74 -5.45 -16.99
CA ASP A 90 -30.05 -4.27 -17.52
C ASP A 90 -29.86 -4.37 -19.04
N ASP A 91 -30.04 -3.26 -19.76
CA ASP A 91 -29.73 -3.20 -21.19
C ASP A 91 -28.22 -3.24 -21.46
N LEU A 92 -27.83 -3.58 -22.69
CA LEU A 92 -26.41 -3.74 -23.07
C LEU A 92 -25.57 -2.47 -22.83
N GLN A 93 -26.11 -1.27 -23.03
CA GLN A 93 -25.36 -0.02 -22.83
C GLN A 93 -25.14 0.25 -21.34
N THR A 94 -26.14 -0.08 -20.51
CA THR A 94 -26.02 -0.06 -19.05
C THR A 94 -24.96 -1.05 -18.59
N LEU A 95 -24.94 -2.28 -19.11
CA LEU A 95 -23.93 -3.29 -18.79
C LEU A 95 -22.49 -2.84 -19.11
N VAL A 96 -22.28 -2.19 -20.26
CA VAL A 96 -20.98 -1.62 -20.65
C VAL A 96 -20.43 -0.67 -19.57
N SER A 97 -21.27 0.26 -19.12
CA SER A 97 -20.88 1.26 -18.13
C SER A 97 -20.78 0.68 -16.72
N LYS A 98 -21.65 -0.29 -16.39
CA LYS A 98 -21.71 -0.95 -15.07
C LYS A 98 -20.48 -1.82 -14.81
N TYR A 99 -19.95 -2.49 -15.84
CA TYR A 99 -18.90 -3.49 -15.69
C TYR A 99 -17.56 -3.11 -16.33
N ASP A 100 -17.36 -1.84 -16.75
CA ASP A 100 -16.07 -1.35 -17.28
C ASP A 100 -15.51 -2.22 -18.44
N VAL A 101 -16.38 -2.52 -19.42
CA VAL A 101 -16.05 -3.30 -20.63
C VAL A 101 -16.13 -2.43 -21.89
N ASP A 102 -15.56 -2.88 -23.01
CA ASP A 102 -15.64 -2.14 -24.28
C ASP A 102 -17.01 -2.29 -24.96
N GLU A 103 -17.63 -3.45 -24.80
CA GLU A 103 -18.89 -3.80 -25.47
C GLU A 103 -19.65 -4.85 -24.67
N ALA A 104 -20.98 -4.81 -24.72
CA ALA A 104 -21.84 -5.88 -24.26
C ALA A 104 -22.67 -6.40 -25.45
N ILE A 105 -22.75 -7.72 -25.59
CA ILE A 105 -23.47 -8.41 -26.67
C ILE A 105 -24.35 -9.51 -26.09
N TYR A 106 -25.26 -10.04 -26.91
CA TYR A 106 -26.05 -11.22 -26.54
C TYR A 106 -25.33 -12.53 -26.89
N VAL A 107 -25.69 -13.61 -26.19
CA VAL A 107 -25.05 -14.93 -26.32
C VAL A 107 -25.20 -15.57 -27.71
N ASP A 108 -26.21 -15.17 -28.49
CA ASP A 108 -26.37 -15.58 -29.89
C ASP A 108 -25.20 -15.13 -30.80
N GLN A 109 -24.51 -14.06 -30.42
CA GLN A 109 -23.34 -13.52 -31.12
C GLN A 109 -22.01 -14.15 -30.66
N LEU A 110 -22.02 -15.01 -29.64
CA LEU A 110 -20.81 -15.62 -29.05
C LEU A 110 -19.99 -16.44 -30.06
N ASN A 111 -20.62 -17.44 -30.69
CA ASN A 111 -19.94 -18.39 -31.56
C ASN A 111 -19.38 -17.77 -32.85
N PRO A 112 -20.10 -16.87 -33.55
CA PRO A 112 -19.55 -16.16 -34.70
C PRO A 112 -18.25 -15.40 -34.41
N LEU A 113 -18.06 -14.87 -33.20
CA LEU A 113 -16.83 -14.19 -32.80
C LEU A 113 -15.70 -15.18 -32.50
N LEU A 114 -15.99 -16.22 -31.71
CA LEU A 114 -14.98 -17.22 -31.33
C LEU A 114 -14.43 -18.03 -32.51
N LEU A 115 -15.24 -18.27 -33.54
CA LEU A 115 -14.81 -18.95 -34.78
C LEU A 115 -13.81 -18.12 -35.61
N GLN A 116 -13.72 -16.82 -35.39
CA GLN A 116 -12.73 -15.95 -36.04
C GLN A 116 -11.39 -15.94 -35.31
N SER A 117 -11.36 -16.41 -34.06
CA SER A 117 -10.16 -16.42 -33.23
C SER A 117 -9.24 -17.59 -33.64
N PRO A 118 -7.92 -17.37 -33.80
CA PRO A 118 -6.98 -18.42 -34.17
C PRO A 118 -6.81 -19.50 -33.08
N ILE A 119 -7.12 -19.13 -31.83
CA ILE A 119 -7.09 -19.99 -30.64
C ILE A 119 -7.95 -19.34 -29.54
N VAL A 120 -8.71 -20.16 -28.83
CA VAL A 120 -9.53 -19.74 -27.69
C VAL A 120 -8.95 -20.32 -26.40
N TYR A 121 -8.48 -19.44 -25.53
CA TYR A 121 -7.93 -19.80 -24.23
C TYR A 121 -9.03 -19.88 -23.17
N THR A 122 -9.02 -20.94 -22.37
CA THR A 122 -9.97 -21.13 -21.28
C THR A 122 -9.24 -21.49 -19.99
N LEU A 123 -9.87 -21.27 -18.83
CA LEU A 123 -9.37 -21.86 -17.59
C LEU A 123 -9.71 -23.36 -17.56
N PRO A 124 -8.98 -24.18 -16.78
CA PRO A 124 -9.23 -25.62 -16.70
C PRO A 124 -10.67 -26.00 -16.31
N ILE A 125 -11.33 -25.16 -15.51
CA ILE A 125 -12.70 -25.40 -15.03
C ILE A 125 -13.77 -24.68 -15.87
N THR A 126 -13.39 -23.92 -16.89
CA THR A 126 -14.35 -23.18 -17.72
C THR A 126 -15.21 -24.15 -18.52
N ARG A 127 -16.53 -24.05 -18.36
CA ARG A 127 -17.49 -24.85 -19.14
C ARG A 127 -17.54 -24.36 -20.60
N THR A 128 -17.41 -25.31 -21.52
CA THR A 128 -17.38 -25.08 -22.97
C THR A 128 -18.63 -25.60 -23.69
N ASP A 129 -19.68 -25.92 -22.94
CA ASP A 129 -20.97 -26.41 -23.43
C ASP A 129 -21.70 -25.44 -24.37
N ALA A 130 -21.41 -24.14 -24.28
CA ALA A 130 -21.95 -23.11 -25.16
C ALA A 130 -21.18 -22.93 -26.49
N LEU A 131 -20.03 -23.59 -26.65
CA LEU A 131 -19.12 -23.37 -27.78
C LEU A 131 -19.43 -24.30 -28.97
N ASP A 132 -19.31 -23.76 -30.18
CA ASP A 132 -19.33 -24.54 -31.42
C ASP A 132 -18.14 -25.52 -31.42
N LYS A 133 -18.36 -26.74 -31.90
CA LYS A 133 -17.34 -27.80 -31.96
C LYS A 133 -16.15 -27.44 -32.85
N GLN A 134 -16.30 -26.46 -33.75
CA GLN A 134 -15.24 -25.96 -34.62
C GLN A 134 -14.31 -24.94 -33.94
N VAL A 135 -14.67 -24.44 -32.74
CA VAL A 135 -13.82 -23.54 -31.98
C VAL A 135 -12.52 -24.25 -31.59
N LYS A 136 -11.38 -23.67 -31.98
CA LYS A 136 -10.06 -24.22 -31.66
C LYS A 136 -9.64 -23.82 -30.25
N LEU A 137 -9.80 -24.74 -29.31
CA LEU A 137 -9.40 -24.55 -27.91
C LEU A 137 -7.89 -24.68 -27.72
N CYS A 138 -7.37 -24.00 -26.70
CA CYS A 138 -5.99 -24.13 -26.26
C CYS A 138 -5.69 -25.51 -25.64
N THR A 139 -4.41 -25.84 -25.56
CA THR A 139 -3.90 -27.06 -24.93
C THR A 139 -3.97 -26.98 -23.40
N GLU A 140 -3.89 -28.12 -22.70
CA GLU A 140 -3.84 -28.16 -21.22
C GLU A 140 -2.67 -27.35 -20.64
N GLN A 141 -1.52 -27.34 -21.32
CA GLN A 141 -0.36 -26.54 -20.92
C GLN A 141 -0.66 -25.05 -20.97
N GLU A 142 -1.35 -24.60 -22.03
CA GLU A 142 -1.78 -23.20 -22.18
C GLU A 142 -2.89 -22.83 -21.18
N GLN A 143 -3.83 -23.75 -20.89
CA GLN A 143 -4.81 -23.55 -19.82
C GLN A 143 -4.13 -23.37 -18.45
N LYS A 144 -3.10 -24.19 -18.16
CA LYS A 144 -2.31 -24.07 -16.93
C LYS A 144 -1.56 -22.75 -16.87
N ALA A 145 -0.97 -22.30 -17.99
CA ALA A 145 -0.32 -21.00 -18.06
C ALA A 145 -1.29 -19.84 -17.80
N LEU A 146 -2.49 -19.88 -18.41
CA LEU A 146 -3.53 -18.88 -18.16
C LEU A 146 -4.02 -18.91 -16.69
N TYR A 147 -4.26 -20.11 -16.14
CA TYR A 147 -4.65 -20.26 -14.74
C TYR A 147 -3.58 -19.72 -13.78
N THR A 148 -2.29 -19.90 -14.11
CA THR A 148 -1.18 -19.34 -13.35
C THR A 148 -1.20 -17.81 -13.40
N ALA A 149 -1.44 -17.21 -14.58
CA ALA A 149 -1.57 -15.76 -14.71
C ALA A 149 -2.73 -15.19 -13.87
N PHE A 150 -3.91 -15.84 -13.90
CA PHE A 150 -5.04 -15.48 -13.02
C PHE A 150 -4.69 -15.61 -11.54
N SER A 151 -4.07 -16.73 -11.16
CA SER A 151 -3.72 -17.00 -9.77
C SER A 151 -2.72 -15.97 -9.24
N GLU A 152 -1.67 -15.66 -10.01
CA GLU A 152 -0.66 -14.66 -9.64
C GLU A 152 -1.25 -13.25 -9.61
N ALA A 153 -2.11 -12.87 -10.56
CA ALA A 153 -2.79 -11.57 -10.56
C ALA A 153 -3.62 -11.33 -9.29
N ARG A 154 -4.26 -12.39 -8.76
CA ARG A 154 -5.07 -12.37 -7.54
C ARG A 154 -4.26 -12.34 -6.24
N THR A 155 -2.95 -12.61 -6.26
CA THR A 155 -2.15 -12.62 -5.02
C THR A 155 -1.99 -11.23 -4.40
N VAL A 156 -1.78 -10.21 -5.24
CA VAL A 156 -1.60 -8.81 -4.84
C VAL A 156 -2.90 -8.04 -5.05
N LYS A 157 -3.56 -7.72 -3.94
CA LYS A 157 -4.85 -7.02 -3.95
C LYS A 157 -4.65 -5.55 -4.27
N SER A 158 -5.45 -5.03 -5.19
CA SER A 158 -5.61 -3.59 -5.39
C SER A 158 -6.25 -2.94 -4.16
N ASP A 159 -6.05 -1.62 -3.99
CA ASP A 159 -6.63 -0.87 -2.88
C ASP A 159 -8.15 -1.07 -2.74
N TRP A 160 -8.88 -1.12 -3.87
CA TRP A 160 -10.33 -1.32 -3.84
C TRP A 160 -10.73 -2.73 -3.39
N GLU A 161 -9.96 -3.77 -3.73
CA GLU A 161 -10.18 -5.15 -3.25
C GLU A 161 -10.01 -5.18 -1.73
N ILE A 162 -8.96 -4.53 -1.22
CA ILE A 162 -8.67 -4.42 0.21
C ILE A 162 -9.82 -3.69 0.95
N GLU A 163 -10.41 -2.65 0.36
CA GLU A 163 -11.56 -1.95 0.97
C GLU A 163 -12.81 -2.85 1.09
N ILE A 164 -13.07 -3.72 0.11
CA ILE A 164 -14.18 -4.68 0.20
C ILE A 164 -13.88 -5.72 1.29
N ILE A 165 -12.66 -6.25 1.34
CA ILE A 165 -12.23 -7.20 2.40
C ILE A 165 -12.32 -6.53 3.79
N ARG A 166 -11.97 -5.24 3.92
CA ARG A 166 -12.15 -4.46 5.15
C ARG A 166 -13.63 -4.38 5.55
N LYS A 167 -14.52 -4.16 4.59
CA LYS A 167 -15.97 -4.14 4.84
C LYS A 167 -16.48 -5.50 5.31
N ALA A 168 -16.07 -6.61 4.67
CA ALA A 168 -16.39 -7.96 5.13
C ALA A 168 -15.87 -8.21 6.56
N ASN A 169 -14.62 -7.82 6.84
CA ASN A 169 -14.02 -7.91 8.18
C ASN A 169 -14.78 -7.10 9.23
N GLN A 170 -15.24 -5.90 8.91
CA GLN A 170 -16.01 -5.06 9.83
C GLN A 170 -17.34 -5.73 10.19
N ILE A 171 -18.08 -6.23 9.20
CA ILE A 171 -19.37 -6.91 9.42
C ILE A 171 -19.17 -8.18 10.27
N SER A 172 -18.21 -9.02 9.92
CA SER A 172 -17.87 -10.23 10.69
C SER A 172 -17.44 -9.90 12.12
N SER A 173 -16.60 -8.89 12.30
CA SER A 173 -16.15 -8.44 13.63
C SER A 173 -17.30 -7.97 14.50
N ASP A 174 -18.21 -7.18 13.93
CA ASP A 174 -19.42 -6.73 14.64
C ASP A 174 -20.31 -7.91 15.03
N ALA A 175 -20.47 -8.90 14.13
CA ALA A 175 -21.20 -10.14 14.43
C ALA A 175 -20.54 -10.92 15.58
N HIS A 176 -19.21 -11.12 15.56
CA HIS A 176 -18.46 -11.74 16.65
C HIS A 176 -18.68 -11.04 18.01
N VAL A 177 -18.69 -9.70 18.01
CA VAL A 177 -19.00 -8.91 19.23
C VAL A 177 -20.41 -9.19 19.74
N LYS A 178 -21.39 -9.42 18.85
CA LYS A 178 -22.75 -9.78 19.24
C LYS A 178 -22.82 -11.19 19.81
N LEU A 179 -22.10 -12.15 19.25
CA LEU A 179 -22.00 -13.51 19.79
C LEU A 179 -21.43 -13.50 21.22
N MET A 180 -20.33 -12.77 21.43
CA MET A 180 -19.72 -12.62 22.76
C MET A 180 -20.69 -12.05 23.80
N LYS A 181 -21.59 -11.14 23.39
CA LYS A 181 -22.61 -10.55 24.27
C LYS A 181 -23.82 -11.46 24.50
N ALA A 182 -24.13 -12.34 23.55
CA ALA A 182 -25.30 -13.22 23.60
C ALA A 182 -25.00 -14.58 24.25
N SER A 183 -23.73 -14.97 24.35
CA SER A 183 -23.30 -16.21 25.00
C SER A 183 -23.71 -16.26 26.47
N GLN A 184 -24.40 -17.35 26.85
CA GLN A 184 -24.81 -17.61 28.23
C GLN A 184 -25.14 -19.08 28.44
N VAL A 185 -25.11 -19.54 29.69
CA VAL A 185 -25.60 -20.89 30.04
C VAL A 185 -27.08 -21.01 29.71
N GLY A 186 -27.49 -22.16 29.14
CA GLY A 186 -28.86 -22.43 28.72
C GLY A 186 -29.15 -22.09 27.26
N SER A 187 -28.20 -21.52 26.52
CA SER A 187 -28.25 -21.45 25.06
C SER A 187 -27.54 -22.65 24.42
N ASN A 188 -27.31 -22.63 23.11
CA ASN A 188 -26.58 -23.66 22.37
C ASN A 188 -25.75 -23.07 21.21
N GLU A 189 -24.86 -23.88 20.64
CA GLU A 189 -24.03 -23.52 19.48
C GLU A 189 -24.90 -23.04 18.29
N ALA A 190 -26.08 -23.64 18.07
CA ALA A 190 -26.96 -23.32 16.95
C ALA A 190 -27.52 -21.89 17.02
N GLN A 191 -27.82 -21.41 18.23
CA GLN A 191 -28.30 -20.04 18.45
C GLN A 191 -27.21 -19.01 18.13
N LEU A 192 -25.95 -19.30 18.49
CA LEU A 192 -24.82 -18.44 18.13
C LEU A 192 -24.55 -18.47 16.63
N HIS A 193 -24.60 -19.65 16.01
CA HIS A 193 -24.51 -19.80 14.55
C HIS A 193 -25.58 -18.94 13.84
N ALA A 194 -26.85 -19.08 14.24
CA ALA A 194 -27.95 -18.32 13.65
C ALA A 194 -27.81 -16.80 13.87
N LEU A 195 -27.32 -16.38 15.04
CA LEU A 195 -27.08 -14.97 15.32
C LEU A 195 -25.98 -14.39 14.42
N PHE A 196 -24.91 -15.13 14.15
CA PHE A 196 -23.85 -14.68 13.23
C PHE A 196 -24.40 -14.43 11.82
N LEU A 197 -25.20 -15.38 11.31
CA LEU A 197 -25.84 -15.25 9.99
C LEU A 197 -26.78 -14.04 9.95
N TYR A 198 -27.61 -13.86 10.98
CA TYR A 198 -28.52 -12.71 11.07
C TYR A 198 -27.76 -11.38 11.09
N GLU A 199 -26.72 -11.27 11.91
CA GLU A 199 -25.92 -10.05 12.05
C GLU A 199 -25.16 -9.72 10.76
N SER A 200 -24.69 -10.72 10.02
CA SER A 200 -24.04 -10.50 8.73
C SER A 200 -25.05 -10.05 7.66
N ALA A 201 -26.16 -10.79 7.52
CA ALA A 201 -27.17 -10.55 6.50
C ALA A 201 -27.83 -9.17 6.66
N ARG A 202 -28.10 -8.72 7.89
CA ARG A 202 -28.73 -7.41 8.11
C ARG A 202 -27.84 -6.21 7.72
N HIS A 203 -26.54 -6.43 7.48
CA HIS A 203 -25.62 -5.43 6.93
C HIS A 203 -25.30 -5.65 5.44
N GLY A 204 -26.05 -6.53 4.77
CA GLY A 204 -25.94 -6.80 3.34
C GLY A 204 -24.92 -7.88 2.97
N ALA A 205 -24.35 -8.60 3.94
CA ALA A 205 -23.48 -9.76 3.71
C ALA A 205 -24.28 -11.06 3.93
N PHE A 206 -25.06 -11.45 2.93
CA PHE A 206 -25.98 -12.59 3.02
C PHE A 206 -25.25 -13.94 3.03
N PHE A 207 -24.12 -14.02 2.33
CA PHE A 207 -23.33 -15.24 2.20
C PHE A 207 -22.18 -15.25 3.21
N GLN A 208 -21.85 -16.46 3.66
CA GLN A 208 -20.67 -16.71 4.48
C GLN A 208 -19.55 -17.22 3.59
N ALA A 209 -18.32 -16.78 3.86
CA ALA A 209 -17.15 -17.21 3.10
C ALA A 209 -16.91 -18.73 3.21
N TYR A 210 -17.37 -19.32 4.31
CA TYR A 210 -17.39 -20.75 4.60
C TYR A 210 -18.48 -21.03 5.65
N TYR A 211 -18.77 -22.31 5.89
CA TYR A 211 -19.74 -22.70 6.91
C TYR A 211 -19.23 -22.34 8.31
N PRO A 212 -19.92 -21.47 9.09
CA PRO A 212 -19.45 -21.06 10.41
C PRO A 212 -19.22 -22.24 11.35
N ILE A 213 -18.10 -22.22 12.07
CA ILE A 213 -17.69 -23.23 13.04
C ILE A 213 -17.94 -22.67 14.44
N VAL A 214 -18.80 -23.33 15.23
CA VAL A 214 -19.15 -22.91 16.59
C VAL A 214 -18.99 -24.10 17.53
N GLY A 215 -17.85 -24.19 18.20
CA GLY A 215 -17.51 -25.30 19.09
C GLY A 215 -17.37 -24.90 20.55
N VAL A 216 -18.20 -25.45 21.43
CA VAL A 216 -18.07 -25.29 22.89
C VAL A 216 -17.25 -26.42 23.52
N GLY A 217 -16.44 -26.11 24.53
CA GLY A 217 -15.65 -27.07 25.29
C GLY A 217 -14.76 -27.92 24.37
N LYS A 218 -14.87 -29.25 24.47
CA LYS A 218 -14.07 -30.18 23.65
C LYS A 218 -14.34 -30.07 22.15
N ASN A 219 -15.49 -29.54 21.72
CA ASN A 219 -15.76 -29.34 20.29
C ASN A 219 -14.80 -28.30 19.67
N ALA A 220 -14.28 -27.36 20.47
CA ALA A 220 -13.26 -26.40 20.05
C ALA A 220 -11.93 -27.06 19.64
N ALA A 221 -11.71 -28.34 19.98
CA ALA A 221 -10.55 -29.11 19.52
C ALA A 221 -10.71 -29.69 18.09
N THR A 222 -11.90 -29.58 17.48
CA THR A 222 -12.18 -30.07 16.12
C THR A 222 -12.10 -28.90 15.14
N LEU A 223 -11.07 -28.88 14.29
CA LEU A 223 -10.74 -27.71 13.47
C LEU A 223 -11.88 -27.24 12.55
N HIS A 224 -12.50 -28.15 11.80
CA HIS A 224 -13.65 -27.88 10.93
C HIS A 224 -14.93 -28.51 11.50
N TYR A 225 -15.30 -28.13 12.72
CA TYR A 225 -16.51 -28.62 13.38
C TYR A 225 -17.78 -28.08 12.70
N ASN A 226 -18.73 -28.96 12.36
CA ASN A 226 -19.90 -28.61 11.55
C ASN A 226 -21.26 -29.00 12.17
N LYS A 227 -21.28 -29.51 13.40
CA LYS A 227 -22.55 -29.93 14.03
C LYS A 227 -23.31 -28.75 14.63
N ASN A 228 -22.59 -27.77 15.18
CA ASN A 228 -23.10 -26.50 15.72
C ASN A 228 -24.42 -26.64 16.50
N ASN A 229 -24.52 -27.60 17.41
CA ASN A 229 -25.77 -27.89 18.12
C ASN A 229 -25.60 -28.29 19.59
N ALA A 230 -24.38 -28.29 20.13
CA ALA A 230 -24.15 -28.65 21.51
C ALA A 230 -24.71 -27.58 22.48
N PRO A 231 -25.30 -28.00 23.61
CA PRO A 231 -25.83 -27.08 24.61
C PRO A 231 -24.69 -26.42 25.40
N LEU A 232 -24.86 -25.14 25.72
CA LEU A 232 -23.95 -24.38 26.59
C LEU A 232 -24.37 -24.61 28.05
N VAL A 233 -23.76 -25.61 28.70
CA VAL A 233 -24.17 -26.08 30.03
C VAL A 233 -23.25 -25.62 31.16
N ASN A 234 -22.00 -25.29 30.87
CA ASN A 234 -21.01 -24.88 31.85
C ASN A 234 -20.47 -23.47 31.55
N ALA A 235 -20.56 -22.58 32.53
CA ALA A 235 -20.08 -21.20 32.43
C ALA A 235 -18.56 -21.07 32.25
N GLU A 236 -17.79 -22.09 32.64
CA GLU A 236 -16.32 -22.10 32.59
C GLU A 236 -15.76 -22.62 31.25
N GLU A 237 -16.60 -23.22 30.40
CA GLU A 237 -16.17 -23.69 29.07
C GLU A 237 -15.87 -22.52 28.14
N LEU A 238 -14.96 -22.74 27.20
CA LEU A 238 -14.72 -21.82 26.10
C LEU A 238 -15.64 -22.15 24.92
N ILE A 239 -15.98 -21.13 24.15
CA ILE A 239 -16.57 -21.25 22.83
C ILE A 239 -15.53 -20.74 21.85
N LEU A 240 -15.19 -21.57 20.87
CA LEU A 240 -14.44 -21.18 19.70
C LEU A 240 -15.44 -20.93 18.57
N VAL A 241 -15.48 -19.69 18.09
CA VAL A 241 -16.24 -19.32 16.89
C VAL A 241 -15.26 -18.94 15.81
N ASP A 242 -15.27 -19.69 14.73
CA ASP A 242 -14.54 -19.42 13.50
C ASP A 242 -15.57 -19.17 12.40
N ALA A 243 -15.74 -17.90 12.04
CA ALA A 243 -16.79 -17.45 11.14
C ALA A 243 -16.42 -16.13 10.45
N GLY A 244 -16.71 -16.06 9.15
CA GLY A 244 -16.54 -14.87 8.35
C GLY A 244 -17.55 -14.78 7.21
N CYS A 245 -18.09 -13.59 6.98
CA CYS A 245 -18.95 -13.28 5.86
C CYS A 245 -18.16 -12.98 4.59
N GLU A 246 -18.84 -13.01 3.44
CA GLU A 246 -18.33 -12.42 2.20
C GLU A 246 -19.15 -11.19 1.78
N VAL A 247 -18.49 -10.23 1.13
CA VAL A 247 -19.11 -9.07 0.51
C VAL A 247 -18.63 -9.01 -0.93
N ASP A 248 -19.55 -9.02 -1.89
CA ASP A 248 -19.22 -9.03 -3.32
C ASP A 248 -18.19 -10.14 -3.65
N CYS A 249 -18.44 -11.37 -3.16
CA CYS A 249 -17.54 -12.52 -3.20
C CYS A 249 -16.19 -12.38 -2.46
N TYR A 250 -15.83 -11.22 -1.87
CA TYR A 250 -14.59 -11.09 -1.09
C TYR A 250 -14.80 -11.54 0.34
N ALA A 251 -14.00 -12.51 0.77
CA ALA A 251 -14.11 -13.18 2.06
C ALA A 251 -13.52 -12.36 3.21
N SER A 252 -14.04 -12.62 4.40
CA SER A 252 -13.36 -12.43 5.67
C SER A 252 -13.25 -13.77 6.39
N ASP A 253 -12.31 -13.88 7.32
CA ASP A 253 -12.06 -15.11 8.07
C ASP A 253 -11.59 -14.77 9.49
N ILE A 254 -12.44 -14.99 10.49
CA ILE A 254 -12.18 -14.50 11.84
C ILE A 254 -12.53 -15.59 12.84
N THR A 255 -11.54 -15.97 13.63
CA THR A 255 -11.70 -16.81 14.81
C THR A 255 -11.59 -16.01 16.10
N ARG A 256 -12.59 -16.16 16.98
CA ARG A 256 -12.58 -15.64 18.35
C ARG A 256 -12.94 -16.72 19.34
N VAL A 257 -12.27 -16.68 20.50
CA VAL A 257 -12.49 -17.62 21.61
C VAL A 257 -12.83 -16.86 22.87
N PHE A 258 -13.93 -17.23 23.51
CA PHE A 258 -14.44 -16.56 24.70
C PHE A 258 -15.18 -17.52 25.65
N PRO A 259 -15.18 -17.26 26.96
CA PRO A 259 -15.87 -18.11 27.93
C PRO A 259 -17.40 -17.99 27.84
N VAL A 260 -18.11 -19.10 28.02
CA VAL A 260 -19.58 -19.15 28.03
C VAL A 260 -20.16 -18.14 29.02
N GLY A 261 -19.64 -18.12 30.26
CA GLY A 261 -20.10 -17.25 31.34
C GLY A 261 -19.38 -15.90 31.48
N GLY A 262 -18.57 -15.50 30.49
CA GLY A 262 -17.88 -14.20 30.50
C GLY A 262 -16.62 -14.13 31.39
N LYS A 263 -16.21 -15.23 32.04
CA LYS A 263 -14.96 -15.30 32.83
C LYS A 263 -14.13 -16.51 32.44
N PHE A 264 -12.87 -16.30 32.10
CA PHE A 264 -11.92 -17.38 31.84
C PHE A 264 -11.61 -18.15 33.13
N SER A 265 -11.66 -19.48 33.07
CA SER A 265 -11.04 -20.34 34.07
C SER A 265 -9.52 -20.12 34.10
N PRO A 266 -8.82 -20.49 35.20
CA PRO A 266 -7.37 -20.39 35.27
C PRO A 266 -6.67 -21.12 34.11
N GLU A 267 -7.13 -22.32 33.77
CA GLU A 267 -6.58 -23.16 32.71
C GLU A 267 -6.81 -22.54 31.32
N ALA A 268 -8.04 -22.11 31.05
CA ALA A 268 -8.40 -21.46 29.79
C ALA A 268 -7.60 -20.18 29.56
N ARG A 269 -7.39 -19.37 30.61
CA ARG A 269 -6.59 -18.14 30.54
C ARG A 269 -5.15 -18.41 30.13
N VAL A 270 -4.54 -19.47 30.66
CA VAL A 270 -3.15 -19.84 30.31
C VAL A 270 -3.06 -20.18 28.83
N ILE A 271 -3.92 -21.08 28.32
CA ILE A 271 -3.88 -21.49 26.92
C ILE A 271 -4.21 -20.32 25.99
N TYR A 272 -5.20 -19.50 26.34
CA TYR A 272 -5.52 -18.29 25.59
C TYR A 272 -4.34 -17.32 25.50
N SER A 273 -3.60 -17.15 26.61
CA SER A 273 -2.43 -16.27 26.64
C SER A 273 -1.31 -16.80 25.75
N ILE A 274 -1.08 -18.12 25.71
CA ILE A 274 -0.09 -18.74 24.82
C ILE A 274 -0.42 -18.43 23.35
N VAL A 275 -1.68 -18.64 22.94
CA VAL A 275 -2.11 -18.39 21.55
C VAL A 275 -2.04 -16.90 21.20
N LEU A 276 -2.39 -16.02 22.14
CA LEU A 276 -2.25 -14.58 21.95
C LEU A 276 -0.78 -14.17 21.78
N ASP A 277 0.14 -14.76 22.54
CA ASP A 277 1.58 -14.51 22.41
C ASP A 277 2.11 -15.05 21.07
N MET A 278 1.63 -16.21 20.60
CA MET A 278 1.93 -16.73 19.26
C MET A 278 1.50 -15.73 18.17
N GLN A 279 0.28 -15.18 18.27
CA GLN A 279 -0.25 -14.26 17.26
C GLN A 279 0.56 -12.95 17.19
N LYS A 280 0.89 -12.38 18.35
CA LYS A 280 1.71 -11.16 18.44
C LYS A 280 3.10 -11.38 17.85
N ALA A 281 3.74 -12.50 18.18
CA ALA A 281 5.04 -12.85 17.61
C ALA A 281 4.99 -13.02 16.09
N CYS A 282 3.90 -13.58 15.55
CA CYS A 282 3.69 -13.66 14.11
C CYS A 282 3.55 -12.27 13.47
N PHE A 283 2.78 -11.35 14.05
CA PHE A 283 2.60 -10.00 13.50
C PHE A 283 3.91 -9.21 13.38
N GLU A 284 4.82 -9.35 14.34
CA GLU A 284 6.15 -8.72 14.27
C GLU A 284 6.98 -9.20 13.06
N HIS A 285 6.66 -10.38 12.53
CA HIS A 285 7.33 -11.01 11.40
C HIS A 285 6.56 -10.92 10.08
N CYS A 286 5.29 -10.50 10.08
CA CYS A 286 4.47 -10.34 8.89
C CYS A 286 4.85 -9.08 8.10
N LYS A 287 6.04 -9.12 7.47
CA LYS A 287 6.62 -8.03 6.70
C LYS A 287 6.94 -8.46 5.28
N ALA A 288 6.99 -7.50 4.36
CA ALA A 288 7.42 -7.75 2.99
C ALA A 288 8.82 -8.41 2.95
N GLY A 289 8.98 -9.42 2.10
CA GLY A 289 10.21 -10.20 1.95
C GLY A 289 10.40 -11.33 2.98
N VAL A 290 9.50 -11.49 3.95
CA VAL A 290 9.59 -12.61 4.91
C VAL A 290 8.89 -13.85 4.35
N ALA A 291 9.59 -14.99 4.37
CA ALA A 291 9.02 -16.29 4.01
C ALA A 291 7.91 -16.72 4.99
N TRP A 292 6.75 -17.13 4.47
CA TRP A 292 5.60 -17.57 5.26
C TRP A 292 5.93 -18.74 6.20
N GLU A 293 6.79 -19.65 5.76
CA GLU A 293 7.29 -20.77 6.56
C GLU A 293 7.97 -20.30 7.85
N LYS A 294 8.73 -19.20 7.79
CA LYS A 294 9.39 -18.64 8.97
C LYS A 294 8.37 -18.23 10.04
N ILE A 295 7.26 -17.62 9.63
CA ILE A 295 6.20 -17.17 10.53
C ILE A 295 5.54 -18.38 11.22
N HIS A 296 5.30 -19.46 10.47
CA HIS A 296 4.78 -20.70 11.06
C HIS A 296 5.74 -21.31 12.09
N ARG A 297 7.04 -21.34 11.80
CA ARG A 297 8.06 -21.83 12.74
C ARG A 297 8.18 -20.95 13.99
N VAL A 298 8.00 -19.63 13.87
CA VAL A 298 7.91 -18.71 15.02
C VAL A 298 6.72 -19.08 15.91
N ALA A 299 5.54 -19.30 15.34
CA ALA A 299 4.37 -19.71 16.11
C ALA A 299 4.59 -21.04 16.86
N MET A 300 5.18 -22.03 16.18
CA MET A 300 5.54 -23.33 16.78
C MET A 300 6.53 -23.19 17.96
N ASP A 301 7.52 -22.31 17.82
CA ASP A 301 8.51 -22.07 18.88
C ASP A 301 7.87 -21.41 20.11
N VAL A 302 7.02 -20.41 19.90
CA VAL A 302 6.28 -19.73 20.99
C VAL A 302 5.27 -20.67 21.65
N ALA A 303 4.60 -21.53 20.87
CA ALA A 303 3.73 -22.58 21.42
C ALA A 303 4.51 -23.54 22.32
N CYS A 304 5.71 -23.96 21.89
CA CYS A 304 6.58 -24.82 22.68
C CYS A 304 6.91 -24.17 24.03
N ASP A 305 7.38 -22.92 24.02
CA ASP A 305 7.72 -22.18 25.24
C ASP A 305 6.52 -22.02 26.18
N GLY A 306 5.35 -21.68 25.62
CA GLY A 306 4.11 -21.55 26.35
C GLY A 306 3.67 -22.85 27.02
N LEU A 307 3.68 -23.95 26.28
CA LEU A 307 3.29 -25.28 26.78
C LEU A 307 4.29 -25.82 27.82
N MET A 308 5.59 -25.52 27.67
CA MET A 308 6.61 -25.83 28.68
C MET A 308 6.41 -25.02 29.96
N LYS A 309 6.13 -23.72 29.83
CA LYS A 309 5.82 -22.84 30.98
C LYS A 309 4.54 -23.27 31.72
N ALA A 310 3.56 -23.81 30.99
CA ALA A 310 2.36 -24.41 31.56
C ALA A 310 2.61 -25.79 32.22
N GLY A 311 3.81 -26.35 32.07
CA GLY A 311 4.18 -27.67 32.58
C GLY A 311 3.60 -28.85 31.81
N ILE A 312 2.96 -28.62 30.65
CA ILE A 312 2.40 -29.66 29.78
C ILE A 312 3.54 -30.38 29.06
N LEU A 313 4.49 -29.61 28.52
CA LEU A 313 5.73 -30.12 27.92
C LEU A 313 6.88 -30.02 28.93
N VAL A 314 7.77 -31.02 28.93
CA VAL A 314 8.91 -31.12 29.86
C VAL A 314 10.14 -31.66 29.12
N GLY A 315 11.34 -31.30 29.61
CA GLY A 315 12.61 -31.73 29.02
C GLY A 315 13.32 -30.63 28.23
N ASP A 316 14.14 -31.03 27.26
CA ASP A 316 14.91 -30.11 26.42
C ASP A 316 14.07 -29.57 25.25
N LYS A 317 14.06 -28.23 25.09
CA LYS A 317 13.26 -27.55 24.05
C LYS A 317 13.66 -28.00 22.63
N GLN A 318 14.95 -28.13 22.36
CA GLN A 318 15.43 -28.46 21.02
C GLN A 318 15.04 -29.89 20.66
N GLU A 319 15.12 -30.82 21.60
CA GLU A 319 14.63 -32.19 21.40
C GLU A 319 13.13 -32.23 21.13
N ILE A 320 12.31 -31.45 21.86
CA ILE A 320 10.86 -31.37 21.66
C ILE A 320 10.53 -30.89 20.23
N VAL A 321 11.19 -29.83 19.78
CA VAL A 321 11.00 -29.25 18.44
C VAL A 321 11.47 -30.24 17.36
N ASN A 322 12.65 -30.84 17.50
CA ASN A 322 13.20 -31.78 16.52
C ASN A 322 12.37 -33.06 16.38
N ASN A 323 11.65 -33.47 17.44
CA ASN A 323 10.74 -34.61 17.41
C ASN A 323 9.29 -34.21 17.07
N HIS A 324 9.04 -32.96 16.67
CA HIS A 324 7.73 -32.44 16.25
C HIS A 324 6.59 -32.62 17.26
N VAL A 325 6.90 -32.67 18.56
CA VAL A 325 5.88 -32.93 19.61
C VAL A 325 4.80 -31.85 19.63
N VAL A 326 5.17 -30.60 19.35
CA VAL A 326 4.27 -29.44 19.32
C VAL A 326 3.17 -29.60 18.26
N ALA A 327 3.43 -30.33 17.17
CA ALA A 327 2.45 -30.55 16.10
C ALA A 327 1.19 -31.30 16.55
N ALA A 328 1.25 -32.05 17.67
CA ALA A 328 0.06 -32.67 18.27
C ALA A 328 -0.90 -31.64 18.88
N PHE A 329 -0.38 -30.48 19.29
CA PHE A 329 -1.14 -29.38 19.89
C PHE A 329 -1.45 -28.27 18.90
N PHE A 330 -0.61 -28.06 17.88
CA PHE A 330 -0.81 -27.10 16.80
C PHE A 330 -0.66 -27.80 15.44
N PRO A 331 -1.72 -28.48 14.95
CA PRO A 331 -1.60 -29.39 13.81
C PRO A 331 -1.80 -28.75 12.44
N HIS A 332 -2.28 -27.51 12.35
CA HIS A 332 -2.59 -26.85 11.08
C HIS A 332 -1.58 -25.74 10.74
N GLY A 333 -1.63 -25.25 9.50
CA GLY A 333 -0.81 -24.11 9.08
C GLY A 333 -1.13 -22.84 9.85
N ILE A 334 -0.18 -21.89 9.91
CA ILE A 334 -0.35 -20.62 10.64
C ILE A 334 -1.36 -19.66 10.00
N GLY A 335 -1.83 -19.99 8.80
CA GLY A 335 -2.74 -19.19 8.01
C GLY A 335 -2.50 -19.35 6.52
N HIS A 336 -3.18 -18.51 5.75
CA HIS A 336 -3.27 -18.63 4.30
C HIS A 336 -3.58 -17.29 3.62
N SER A 337 -3.41 -17.25 2.30
CA SER A 337 -3.91 -16.14 1.49
C SER A 337 -5.44 -16.05 1.61
N LEU A 338 -5.95 -14.81 1.58
CA LEU A 338 -7.37 -14.48 1.65
C LEU A 338 -7.73 -13.51 0.52
N GLY A 339 -8.89 -13.67 -0.11
CA GLY A 339 -9.36 -12.81 -1.19
C GLY A 339 -10.80 -13.13 -1.59
N LEU A 340 -11.03 -13.45 -2.86
CA LEU A 340 -12.33 -13.93 -3.35
C LEU A 340 -12.71 -15.31 -2.78
N ASP A 341 -11.71 -16.11 -2.46
CA ASP A 341 -11.90 -17.39 -1.78
C ASP A 341 -11.27 -17.28 -0.39
N VAL A 342 -11.89 -17.93 0.62
CA VAL A 342 -11.35 -17.95 1.99
C VAL A 342 -9.92 -18.50 2.01
N HIS A 343 -9.72 -19.65 1.36
CA HIS A 343 -8.42 -20.18 1.01
C HIS A 343 -8.07 -19.73 -0.40
N ASP A 344 -7.50 -18.54 -0.53
CA ASP A 344 -7.25 -17.92 -1.83
C ASP A 344 -6.15 -18.65 -2.62
N VAL A 345 -6.14 -18.41 -3.93
CA VAL A 345 -5.30 -19.12 -4.90
C VAL A 345 -3.80 -18.81 -4.76
N ALA A 346 -2.98 -19.55 -5.52
CA ALA A 346 -1.55 -19.32 -5.68
C ALA A 346 -0.69 -19.47 -4.41
N GLY A 347 -1.12 -20.25 -3.41
CA GLY A 347 -0.30 -20.51 -2.22
C GLY A 347 1.05 -21.21 -2.51
N TYR A 348 1.12 -22.01 -3.57
CA TYR A 348 2.30 -22.77 -3.98
C TYR A 348 2.64 -22.45 -5.44
N PRO A 349 3.54 -21.50 -5.71
CA PRO A 349 3.95 -21.19 -7.08
C PRO A 349 4.67 -22.38 -7.72
N GLU A 350 4.72 -22.40 -9.06
CA GLU A 350 5.35 -23.50 -9.80
C GLU A 350 6.80 -23.74 -9.32
N GLY A 351 7.15 -25.01 -9.12
CA GLY A 351 8.42 -25.42 -8.54
C GLY A 351 8.49 -25.39 -7.00
N THR A 352 7.42 -24.99 -6.31
CA THR A 352 7.39 -24.97 -4.83
C THR A 352 6.60 -26.16 -4.28
N GLU A 353 7.30 -27.06 -3.60
CA GLU A 353 6.70 -28.23 -2.95
C GLU A 353 6.24 -27.93 -1.51
N ARG A 354 5.24 -28.72 -1.08
CA ARG A 354 4.83 -28.82 0.32
C ARG A 354 5.92 -29.51 1.14
N ILE A 355 6.09 -29.06 2.38
CA ILE A 355 7.03 -29.67 3.32
C ILE A 355 6.30 -30.79 4.06
N ASP A 356 6.72 -32.04 3.89
CA ASP A 356 6.07 -33.20 4.54
C ASP A 356 6.51 -33.43 5.99
N GLU A 357 6.53 -32.37 6.80
CA GLU A 357 6.82 -32.42 8.24
C GLU A 357 5.52 -32.32 9.06
N PRO A 358 5.38 -33.01 10.21
CA PRO A 358 4.23 -32.82 11.10
C PRO A 358 4.09 -31.34 11.51
N GLY A 359 2.86 -30.84 11.53
CA GLY A 359 2.53 -29.43 11.79
C GLY A 359 2.67 -28.52 10.56
N ILE A 360 3.68 -28.75 9.73
CA ILE A 360 4.01 -27.87 8.58
C ILE A 360 3.31 -28.30 7.29
N ARG A 361 3.08 -29.61 7.08
CA ARG A 361 2.50 -30.17 5.84
C ARG A 361 1.16 -29.59 5.41
N TYR A 362 0.41 -29.05 6.37
CA TYR A 362 -0.90 -28.44 6.15
C TYR A 362 -0.87 -26.93 5.93
N MET A 363 0.31 -26.30 5.91
CA MET A 363 0.43 -24.90 5.46
C MET A 363 -0.21 -24.74 4.09
N ARG A 364 -0.93 -23.64 3.88
CA ARG A 364 -1.63 -23.40 2.61
C ARG A 364 -0.84 -22.51 1.65
N MET A 365 0.27 -21.94 2.12
CA MET A 365 1.14 -21.09 1.33
C MET A 365 2.61 -21.34 1.66
N ARG A 366 3.48 -21.25 0.66
CA ARG A 366 4.93 -21.20 0.82
C ARG A 366 5.52 -20.15 -0.14
N ARG A 367 5.51 -18.90 0.32
CA ARG A 367 5.94 -17.71 -0.44
C ARG A 367 6.60 -16.71 0.47
N ASP A 368 7.40 -15.83 -0.12
CA ASP A 368 7.77 -14.57 0.52
C ASP A 368 6.59 -13.61 0.45
N LEU A 369 6.28 -12.97 1.57
CA LEU A 369 5.23 -11.98 1.66
C LEU A 369 5.58 -10.76 0.80
N LYS A 370 4.57 -10.21 0.12
CA LYS A 370 4.72 -8.99 -0.68
C LYS A 370 3.69 -7.94 -0.25
N PRO A 371 3.97 -6.64 -0.41
CA PRO A 371 2.96 -5.61 -0.22
C PRO A 371 1.70 -5.91 -1.04
N GLY A 372 0.52 -5.70 -0.44
CA GLY A 372 -0.78 -6.00 -1.03
C GLY A 372 -1.23 -7.46 -0.89
N PHE A 373 -0.42 -8.36 -0.32
CA PHE A 373 -0.90 -9.67 0.11
C PHE A 373 -1.87 -9.49 1.27
N VAL A 374 -2.99 -10.22 1.23
CA VAL A 374 -3.92 -10.34 2.35
C VAL A 374 -3.86 -11.79 2.84
N VAL A 375 -3.60 -11.98 4.13
CA VAL A 375 -3.42 -13.29 4.74
C VAL A 375 -4.14 -13.40 6.08
N THR A 376 -4.52 -14.62 6.46
CA THR A 376 -4.93 -14.95 7.82
C THR A 376 -3.70 -15.23 8.68
N VAL A 377 -3.76 -14.87 9.97
CA VAL A 377 -2.80 -15.30 11.00
C VAL A 377 -3.59 -15.93 12.13
N GLU A 378 -3.58 -17.25 12.16
CA GLU A 378 -4.51 -18.08 12.95
C GLU A 378 -3.79 -19.12 13.83
N PRO A 379 -2.85 -18.74 14.71
CA PRO A 379 -2.25 -19.69 15.64
C PRO A 379 -3.32 -20.36 16.52
N GLY A 380 -3.06 -21.61 16.91
CA GLY A 380 -3.93 -22.32 17.83
C GLY A 380 -3.26 -23.42 18.64
N VAL A 381 -3.84 -23.73 19.80
CA VAL A 381 -3.45 -24.83 20.69
C VAL A 381 -4.68 -25.65 21.02
N TYR A 382 -4.64 -26.94 20.73
CA TYR A 382 -5.77 -27.86 20.83
C TYR A 382 -5.42 -29.10 21.65
N PHE A 383 -6.42 -29.63 22.35
CA PHE A 383 -6.36 -30.85 23.14
C PHE A 383 -7.23 -31.93 22.50
N CYS A 384 -6.77 -32.45 21.37
CA CYS A 384 -7.44 -33.53 20.65
C CYS A 384 -6.76 -34.87 20.95
N ASP A 385 -7.47 -35.77 21.64
CA ASP A 385 -6.93 -37.08 22.05
C ASP A 385 -6.41 -37.88 20.85
N PHE A 386 -7.09 -37.83 19.69
CA PHE A 386 -6.66 -38.53 18.48
C PHE A 386 -5.29 -38.08 17.96
N LEU A 387 -4.93 -36.81 18.16
CA LEU A 387 -3.63 -36.26 17.73
C LEU A 387 -2.56 -36.42 18.81
N ILE A 388 -2.95 -36.32 20.08
CA ILE A 388 -2.02 -36.34 21.22
C ILE A 388 -1.66 -37.76 21.63
N ASP A 389 -2.60 -38.70 21.64
CA ASP A 389 -2.37 -40.05 22.14
C ASP A 389 -1.26 -40.81 21.38
N PRO A 390 -1.11 -40.71 20.04
CA PRO A 390 0.02 -41.31 19.34
C PRO A 390 1.38 -40.80 19.82
N VAL A 391 1.49 -39.48 20.06
CA VAL A 391 2.72 -38.84 20.54
C VAL A 391 2.96 -39.14 22.03
N LEU A 392 1.88 -39.25 22.81
CA LEU A 392 1.97 -39.58 24.23
C LEU A 392 2.40 -41.04 24.48
N ASN A 393 1.99 -41.95 23.61
CA ASN A 393 2.23 -43.39 23.76
C ASN A 393 3.53 -43.86 23.09
N ASP A 394 4.14 -43.05 22.24
CA ASP A 394 5.45 -43.34 21.64
C ASP A 394 6.58 -43.16 22.69
N PRO A 395 7.46 -44.16 22.90
CA PRO A 395 8.58 -44.06 23.84
C PRO A 395 9.54 -42.90 23.57
N ILE A 396 9.67 -42.44 22.31
CA ILE A 396 10.60 -41.36 21.94
C ILE A 396 10.03 -40.00 22.33
N THR A 397 8.75 -39.77 22.02
CA THR A 397 8.09 -38.46 22.21
C THR A 397 7.32 -38.33 23.51
N GLY A 398 6.75 -39.42 24.03
CA GLY A 398 5.93 -39.42 25.23
C GLY A 398 6.65 -38.98 26.51
N LYS A 399 7.99 -39.12 26.56
CA LYS A 399 8.82 -38.63 27.68
C LYS A 399 8.77 -37.10 27.84
N TYR A 400 8.39 -36.36 26.80
CA TYR A 400 8.30 -34.90 26.86
C TYR A 400 6.92 -34.39 27.29
N ILE A 401 5.93 -35.26 27.53
CA ILE A 401 4.57 -34.86 27.88
C ILE A 401 4.26 -35.25 29.33
N ASN A 402 3.95 -34.26 30.16
CA ASN A 402 3.46 -34.49 31.52
C ASN A 402 1.96 -34.84 31.49
N LYS A 403 1.64 -36.12 31.74
CA LYS A 403 0.27 -36.65 31.72
C LYS A 403 -0.68 -35.96 32.70
N GLU A 404 -0.20 -35.61 33.90
CA GLU A 404 -1.02 -34.95 34.92
C GLU A 404 -1.42 -33.54 34.45
N MET A 405 -0.44 -32.77 33.98
CA MET A 405 -0.68 -31.43 33.46
C MET A 405 -1.51 -31.46 32.19
N LEU A 406 -1.25 -32.40 31.26
CA LEU A 406 -2.08 -32.59 30.08
C LEU A 406 -3.54 -32.79 30.47
N ASN A 407 -3.84 -33.73 31.38
CA ASN A 407 -5.22 -34.01 31.81
C ASN A 407 -5.90 -32.81 32.47
N LYS A 408 -5.13 -31.97 33.18
CA LYS A 408 -5.63 -30.71 33.75
C LYS A 408 -6.12 -29.74 32.66
N TYR A 409 -5.42 -29.64 31.53
CA TYR A 409 -5.75 -28.70 30.46
C TYR A 409 -6.68 -29.28 29.37
N LYS A 410 -6.83 -30.60 29.25
CA LYS A 410 -7.73 -31.25 28.27
C LYS A 410 -9.16 -30.66 28.21
N PRO A 411 -9.82 -30.29 29.33
CA PRO A 411 -11.16 -29.69 29.29
C PRO A 411 -11.26 -28.34 28.56
N VAL A 412 -10.14 -27.63 28.36
CA VAL A 412 -10.11 -26.38 27.57
C VAL A 412 -10.58 -26.62 26.13
N GLY A 413 -10.36 -27.82 25.60
CA GLY A 413 -10.69 -28.17 24.21
C GLY A 413 -9.69 -27.56 23.25
N GLY A 414 -9.83 -26.28 22.92
CA GLY A 414 -8.89 -25.60 22.03
C GLY A 414 -9.05 -24.09 22.04
N VAL A 415 -7.98 -23.40 21.66
CA VAL A 415 -7.99 -21.95 21.42
C VAL A 415 -7.35 -21.68 20.07
N ARG A 416 -8.01 -20.87 19.24
CA ARG A 416 -7.48 -20.25 18.02
C ARG A 416 -7.81 -18.77 18.05
N ILE A 417 -6.87 -17.92 17.63
CA ILE A 417 -7.11 -16.48 17.47
C ILE A 417 -6.67 -16.14 16.07
N GLU A 418 -7.58 -15.59 15.27
CA GLU A 418 -7.34 -15.36 13.86
C GLU A 418 -7.73 -13.95 13.43
N ASP A 419 -6.83 -13.31 12.70
CA ASP A 419 -7.06 -12.01 12.09
C ASP A 419 -6.67 -12.02 10.62
N ASN A 420 -7.35 -11.17 9.84
CA ASN A 420 -6.99 -10.89 8.46
C ASN A 420 -6.09 -9.66 8.44
N ILE A 421 -4.89 -9.81 7.87
CA ILE A 421 -3.92 -8.72 7.76
C ILE A 421 -3.55 -8.47 6.30
N VAL A 422 -3.31 -7.21 5.98
CA VAL A 422 -2.70 -6.80 4.72
C VAL A 422 -1.22 -6.50 4.95
N ILE A 423 -0.36 -7.10 4.15
CA ILE A 423 1.06 -6.80 4.16
C ILE A 423 1.26 -5.46 3.47
N THR A 424 1.86 -4.50 4.15
CA THR A 424 2.19 -3.19 3.59
C THR A 424 3.66 -3.14 3.18
N GLN A 425 4.02 -2.14 2.38
CA GLN A 425 5.41 -1.77 2.22
C GLN A 425 5.92 -1.23 3.57
N ASP A 426 7.13 -1.62 4.00
CA ASP A 426 7.78 -0.97 5.13
C ASP A 426 8.01 0.51 4.76
N VAL A 427 7.28 1.42 5.41
CA VAL A 427 7.49 2.85 5.25
C VAL A 427 8.31 3.33 6.43
N ILE A 428 9.48 3.91 6.16
CA ILE A 428 10.27 4.53 7.23
C ILE A 428 9.49 5.76 7.70
N SER A 429 9.02 5.74 8.94
CA SER A 429 8.24 6.81 9.56
C SER A 429 8.86 7.28 10.87
N GLY A 430 8.44 8.46 11.33
CA GLY A 430 8.96 9.06 12.56
C GLY A 430 8.10 10.23 13.03
N LYS A 431 8.63 11.05 13.94
CA LYS A 431 7.96 12.26 14.44
C LYS A 431 8.52 13.52 13.81
N ALA A 432 7.68 14.53 13.66
CA ALA A 432 8.04 15.81 13.06
C ALA A 432 8.55 16.81 14.11
N TYR A 433 9.70 17.42 13.83
CA TYR A 433 10.34 18.44 14.67
C TYR A 433 10.63 19.69 13.86
N ALA A 434 10.42 20.86 14.44
CA ALA A 434 10.73 22.16 13.84
C ALA A 434 12.02 22.76 14.41
N LEU A 435 12.75 23.52 13.58
CA LEU A 435 13.94 24.29 13.94
C LEU A 435 13.97 25.59 13.13
N GLY A 436 14.40 26.71 13.71
CA GLY A 436 14.56 28.00 13.03
C GLY A 436 13.45 29.00 13.35
N SER A 437 13.18 29.92 12.43
CA SER A 437 12.23 31.03 12.58
C SER A 437 11.05 30.92 11.59
N GLY A 438 9.83 31.11 12.10
CA GLY A 438 8.56 31.16 11.37
C GLY A 438 7.84 32.50 11.60
N GLU A 439 8.58 33.59 11.41
CA GLU A 439 8.17 34.96 11.73
C GLU A 439 6.99 35.50 10.90
N LEU A 440 6.73 34.95 9.71
CA LEU A 440 5.78 35.55 8.76
C LEU A 440 4.38 34.92 8.83
N TYR A 441 4.29 33.58 8.91
CA TYR A 441 3.01 32.88 8.79
C TYR A 441 2.83 31.69 9.76
N GLY A 442 3.72 31.53 10.76
CA GLY A 442 3.64 30.42 11.72
C GLY A 442 4.09 29.07 11.13
N GLU A 443 5.05 29.12 10.22
CA GLU A 443 5.54 28.01 9.39
C GLU A 443 6.22 26.90 10.20
N LEU A 444 6.58 27.18 11.46
CA LEU A 444 7.09 26.18 12.40
C LEU A 444 6.00 25.19 12.87
N GLY A 445 4.72 25.56 12.78
CA GLY A 445 3.63 24.72 13.26
C GLY A 445 3.57 24.56 14.78
N LEU A 446 4.17 25.50 15.50
CA LEU A 446 4.28 25.52 16.97
C LEU A 446 3.35 26.58 17.61
N GLY A 447 2.35 27.07 16.88
CA GLY A 447 1.40 28.07 17.36
C GLY A 447 2.04 29.45 17.44
N ASP A 448 2.03 30.05 18.64
CA ASP A 448 2.54 31.41 18.86
C ASP A 448 4.08 31.49 18.95
N ARG A 449 4.79 30.35 18.86
CA ARG A 449 6.25 30.31 18.85
C ARG A 449 6.78 30.65 17.47
N ILE A 450 7.41 31.81 17.37
CA ILE A 450 7.98 32.34 16.12
C ILE A 450 9.44 31.92 15.89
N GLU A 451 10.16 31.46 16.91
CA GLU A 451 11.56 31.02 16.78
C GLU A 451 11.88 29.87 17.75
N VAL A 452 12.66 28.90 17.29
CA VAL A 452 13.23 27.79 18.08
C VAL A 452 14.67 27.51 17.64
N ASP A 453 15.60 27.46 18.59
CA ASP A 453 17.04 27.24 18.38
C ASP A 453 17.46 25.78 18.57
N GLN A 454 16.54 24.92 19.00
CA GLN A 454 16.70 23.47 19.11
C GLN A 454 15.55 22.72 18.46
N PRO A 455 15.78 21.50 17.93
CA PRO A 455 14.73 20.66 17.35
C PRO A 455 13.59 20.46 18.35
N THR A 456 12.42 21.02 18.03
CA THR A 456 11.26 21.03 18.92
C THR A 456 10.15 20.18 18.33
N LEU A 457 9.63 19.21 19.10
CA LEU A 457 8.55 18.34 18.66
C LEU A 457 7.31 19.18 18.30
N ILE A 458 6.72 18.88 17.14
CA ILE A 458 5.44 19.46 16.75
C ILE A 458 4.33 18.68 17.44
N ASP A 459 3.95 19.12 18.65
CA ASP A 459 3.02 18.40 19.54
C ASP A 459 1.67 18.05 18.89
N ALA A 460 1.20 18.86 17.93
CA ALA A 460 -0.03 18.60 17.17
C ALA A 460 0.03 17.28 16.37
N LEU A 461 1.23 16.82 16.00
CA LEU A 461 1.47 15.62 15.21
C LEU A 461 2.00 14.45 16.02
N LYS A 462 2.07 14.55 17.37
CA LYS A 462 2.73 13.54 18.21
C LYS A 462 2.12 12.13 18.13
N ASN A 463 0.84 12.02 17.79
CA ASN A 463 0.14 10.74 17.66
C ASN A 463 0.17 10.18 16.24
N GLU A 464 0.75 10.90 15.29
CA GLU A 464 0.86 10.49 13.90
C GLU A 464 2.26 9.91 13.62
N SER A 465 2.35 9.03 12.63
CA SER A 465 3.61 8.52 12.07
C SER A 465 3.86 9.23 10.75
N ILE A 466 4.90 10.05 10.68
CA ILE A 466 5.16 10.95 9.56
C ILE A 466 6.17 10.33 8.59
N VAL A 467 5.89 10.40 7.29
CA VAL A 467 6.67 9.72 6.22
C VAL A 467 7.26 10.68 5.18
N ASP A 468 6.63 11.83 4.96
CA ASP A 468 7.12 12.88 4.05
C ASP A 468 6.81 14.26 4.64
N VAL A 469 7.67 15.24 4.35
CA VAL A 469 7.50 16.63 4.74
C VAL A 469 8.05 17.53 3.64
N GLN A 470 7.28 18.56 3.30
CA GLN A 470 7.66 19.57 2.32
C GLN A 470 7.34 20.95 2.88
N SER A 471 8.32 21.84 2.82
CA SER A 471 8.23 23.21 3.29
C SER A 471 8.60 24.16 2.16
N SER A 472 7.78 25.19 1.96
CA SER A 472 8.12 26.35 1.14
C SER A 472 8.49 27.53 2.05
N CYS A 473 8.66 28.71 1.48
CA CYS A 473 8.81 29.95 2.25
C CYS A 473 7.50 30.40 2.92
N MET A 474 6.34 29.84 2.55
CA MET A 474 5.03 30.27 3.04
C MET A 474 4.38 29.21 3.94
N HIS A 475 4.44 27.94 3.58
CA HIS A 475 3.68 26.88 4.25
C HIS A 475 4.38 25.53 4.23
N THR A 476 3.90 24.63 5.07
CA THR A 476 4.40 23.25 5.17
C THR A 476 3.27 22.25 4.99
N LEU A 477 3.58 21.16 4.29
CA LEU A 477 2.77 19.96 4.19
C LEU A 477 3.51 18.78 4.83
N VAL A 478 2.77 17.94 5.54
CA VAL A 478 3.24 16.67 6.09
C VAL A 478 2.33 15.55 5.64
N LEU A 479 2.92 14.41 5.29
CA LEU A 479 2.22 13.18 4.96
C LEU A 479 2.39 12.14 6.08
N THR A 480 1.30 11.54 6.53
CA THR A 480 1.34 10.42 7.48
C THR A 480 1.42 9.07 6.77
N GLU A 481 1.84 8.03 7.50
CA GLU A 481 1.87 6.64 7.03
C GLU A 481 0.50 6.12 6.55
N GLN A 482 -0.59 6.68 7.10
CA GLN A 482 -1.96 6.35 6.68
C GLN A 482 -2.37 7.08 5.39
N GLY A 483 -1.47 7.87 4.78
CA GLY A 483 -1.70 8.63 3.56
C GLY A 483 -2.52 9.90 3.76
N LYS A 484 -2.54 10.45 4.99
CA LYS A 484 -3.24 11.70 5.31
C LYS A 484 -2.30 12.89 5.23
N ILE A 485 -2.83 14.05 4.83
CA ILE A 485 -2.05 15.29 4.70
C ILE A 485 -2.40 16.23 5.86
N TRP A 486 -1.39 16.78 6.50
CA TRP A 486 -1.50 17.89 7.43
C TRP A 486 -0.83 19.12 6.83
N SER A 487 -1.45 20.30 6.99
CA SER A 487 -0.95 21.55 6.43
C SER A 487 -0.99 22.68 7.47
N TRP A 488 -0.05 23.64 7.37
CA TRP A 488 0.01 24.88 8.17
C TRP A 488 0.97 25.89 7.54
N GLY A 489 1.00 27.12 8.06
CA GLY A 489 1.67 28.28 7.47
C GLY A 489 0.69 29.14 6.66
N GLY A 490 1.22 30.00 5.80
CA GLY A 490 0.44 30.95 5.01
C GLY A 490 -0.57 30.27 4.09
N ASN A 491 -1.82 30.73 4.14
CA ASN A 491 -2.90 30.19 3.31
C ASN A 491 -3.25 31.09 2.10
N ASP A 492 -2.29 31.87 1.63
CA ASP A 492 -2.48 32.72 0.46
C ASP A 492 -3.00 31.89 -0.73
N PHE A 493 -4.10 32.35 -1.31
CA PHE A 493 -4.77 31.68 -2.42
C PHE A 493 -5.17 30.21 -2.13
N GLY A 494 -5.41 29.85 -0.87
CA GLY A 494 -5.85 28.50 -0.49
C GLY A 494 -4.76 27.44 -0.54
N ALA A 495 -3.48 27.81 -0.45
CA ALA A 495 -2.35 26.89 -0.52
C ALA A 495 -2.38 25.76 0.54
N LEU A 496 -3.09 25.94 1.66
CA LEU A 496 -3.25 24.89 2.66
C LEU A 496 -4.30 23.85 2.29
N GLY A 497 -5.18 24.13 1.32
CA GLY A 497 -6.24 23.22 0.87
C GLY A 497 -7.41 23.07 1.85
N ARG A 498 -7.44 23.94 2.87
CA ARG A 498 -8.41 23.95 3.97
C ARG A 498 -8.57 25.36 4.52
N GLU A 499 -9.61 25.56 5.29
CA GLU A 499 -9.83 26.78 6.09
C GLU A 499 -9.29 26.61 7.53
N GLY A 500 -9.39 27.67 8.33
CA GLY A 500 -9.07 27.66 9.76
C GLY A 500 -7.65 28.13 10.09
N ILE A 501 -7.18 27.78 11.30
CA ILE A 501 -5.93 28.31 11.88
C ILE A 501 -4.72 27.91 11.02
N GLU A 502 -3.87 28.90 10.75
CA GLU A 502 -2.68 28.81 9.91
C GLU A 502 -1.42 28.43 10.70
N SER A 503 -1.23 28.92 11.93
CA SER A 503 0.00 28.73 12.72
C SER A 503 0.20 27.33 13.34
N MET A 504 -0.71 26.40 13.11
CA MET A 504 -0.69 25.05 13.69
C MET A 504 -1.06 24.00 12.64
N PRO A 505 -0.41 22.81 12.64
CA PRO A 505 -0.79 21.69 11.80
C PRO A 505 -2.26 21.35 12.01
N ARG A 506 -2.99 21.21 10.90
CA ARG A 506 -4.32 20.60 10.90
C ARG A 506 -4.46 19.63 9.75
N LEU A 507 -5.28 18.61 10.00
CA LEU A 507 -5.66 17.64 9.01
C LEU A 507 -6.39 18.32 7.84
N LEU A 508 -5.99 17.96 6.63
CA LEU A 508 -6.69 18.28 5.39
C LEU A 508 -7.82 17.26 5.18
N ASP A 509 -9.00 17.52 5.74
CA ASP A 509 -10.12 16.57 5.82
C ASP A 509 -11.30 16.87 4.87
N HIS A 510 -11.01 17.54 3.75
CA HIS A 510 -12.04 17.93 2.79
C HIS A 510 -12.78 16.71 2.19
N PRO A 511 -14.12 16.76 1.99
CA PRO A 511 -14.90 15.64 1.46
C PRO A 511 -14.41 15.08 0.11
N SER A 512 -13.78 15.90 -0.74
CA SER A 512 -13.24 15.47 -2.04
C SER A 512 -12.07 14.47 -1.95
N ILE A 513 -11.41 14.40 -0.79
CA ILE A 513 -10.24 13.54 -0.57
C ILE A 513 -10.34 12.66 0.67
N LYS A 514 -11.49 12.63 1.33
CA LYS A 514 -11.71 11.90 2.59
C LYS A 514 -11.30 10.43 2.54
N TYR A 515 -11.43 9.79 1.38
CA TYR A 515 -11.11 8.38 1.16
C TYR A 515 -9.89 8.16 0.24
N ILE A 516 -9.13 9.22 -0.02
CA ILE A 516 -7.93 9.15 -0.85
C ILE A 516 -6.72 9.04 0.06
N LYS A 517 -5.84 8.08 -0.24
CA LYS A 517 -4.54 7.94 0.41
C LYS A 517 -3.47 8.53 -0.49
N PHE A 518 -2.64 9.38 0.08
CA PHE A 518 -1.53 10.02 -0.61
C PHE A 518 -0.20 9.32 -0.28
N ILE A 519 0.72 9.34 -1.24
CA ILE A 519 2.06 8.75 -1.13
C ILE A 519 3.18 9.77 -1.25
N LYS A 520 2.85 10.99 -1.72
CA LYS A 520 3.81 12.08 -1.87
C LYS A 520 3.11 13.42 -1.79
N VAL A 521 3.77 14.42 -1.20
CA VAL A 521 3.32 15.82 -1.18
C VAL A 521 4.41 16.73 -1.74
N ALA A 522 4.03 17.93 -2.17
CA ALA A 522 4.95 19.02 -2.52
C ALA A 522 4.24 20.37 -2.36
N CYS A 523 4.97 21.40 -1.98
CA CYS A 523 4.43 22.76 -1.85
C CYS A 523 5.39 23.81 -2.43
N GLY A 524 4.85 24.67 -3.29
CA GLY A 524 5.55 25.86 -3.80
C GLY A 524 5.15 27.11 -3.02
N TYR A 525 5.22 28.28 -3.67
CA TYR A 525 4.97 29.57 -2.99
C TYR A 525 3.52 29.72 -2.50
N SER A 526 2.54 29.50 -3.36
CA SER A 526 1.11 29.70 -3.07
C SER A 526 0.24 28.53 -3.56
N TYR A 527 0.86 27.34 -3.68
CA TYR A 527 0.20 26.15 -4.17
C TYR A 527 0.82 24.88 -3.62
N SER A 528 0.07 23.80 -3.75
CA SER A 528 0.35 22.51 -3.18
C SER A 528 -0.10 21.40 -4.10
N MET A 529 0.57 20.26 -3.98
CA MET A 529 0.37 19.09 -4.82
C MET A 529 0.52 17.82 -4.00
N ALA A 530 -0.19 16.77 -4.39
CA ALA A 530 -0.04 15.45 -3.78
C ALA A 530 -0.32 14.33 -4.79
N ILE A 531 0.38 13.21 -4.68
CA ILE A 531 0.15 12.01 -5.50
C ILE A 531 -0.60 10.97 -4.66
N SER A 532 -1.69 10.43 -5.19
CA SER A 532 -2.43 9.34 -4.54
C SER A 532 -1.75 7.98 -4.72
N THR A 533 -2.15 6.95 -3.95
CA THR A 533 -1.70 5.56 -4.15
C THR A 533 -2.00 5.02 -5.55
N LYS A 534 -2.95 5.64 -6.27
CA LYS A 534 -3.31 5.29 -7.66
C LYS A 534 -2.47 6.04 -8.70
N GLY A 535 -1.46 6.81 -8.29
CA GLY A 535 -0.67 7.66 -9.18
C GLY A 535 -1.43 8.87 -9.73
N GLN A 536 -2.57 9.23 -9.13
CA GLN A 536 -3.34 10.39 -9.54
C GLN A 536 -2.79 11.64 -8.86
N LEU A 537 -2.54 12.68 -9.65
CA LEU A 537 -2.02 13.95 -9.14
C LEU A 537 -3.16 14.88 -8.71
N TYR A 538 -3.11 15.33 -7.47
CA TYR A 538 -4.01 16.33 -6.88
C TYR A 538 -3.29 17.65 -6.68
N THR A 539 -4.00 18.75 -6.92
CA THR A 539 -3.43 20.11 -6.85
C THR A 539 -4.43 21.09 -6.23
N TRP A 540 -3.90 22.12 -5.55
CA TRP A 540 -4.66 23.24 -4.98
C TRP A 540 -3.76 24.48 -4.79
N GLY A 541 -4.36 25.65 -4.60
CA GLY A 541 -3.70 26.95 -4.56
C GLY A 541 -3.69 27.70 -5.91
N THR A 542 -2.72 28.60 -6.09
CA THR A 542 -2.49 29.35 -7.34
C THR A 542 -1.01 29.57 -7.67
N PHE A 543 -0.66 29.71 -8.95
CA PHE A 543 0.61 30.33 -9.38
C PHE A 543 0.42 31.84 -9.51
N THR A 544 1.37 32.63 -9.01
CA THR A 544 1.42 34.08 -9.19
C THR A 544 2.13 34.42 -10.51
N THR A 545 1.38 34.80 -11.55
CA THR A 545 1.92 35.26 -12.85
C THR A 545 1.23 36.54 -13.33
N SER A 546 1.87 37.25 -14.26
CA SER A 546 1.38 38.51 -14.88
C SER A 546 0.15 38.32 -15.78
N GLU A 547 0.00 37.15 -16.41
CA GLU A 547 -1.18 36.78 -17.23
C GLU A 547 -2.30 36.12 -16.42
N GLY A 548 -1.97 35.72 -15.19
CA GLY A 548 -2.90 35.25 -14.19
C GLY A 548 -3.16 33.75 -14.21
N ILE A 549 -2.75 33.12 -13.10
CA ILE A 549 -3.61 32.27 -12.27
C ILE A 549 -3.67 30.75 -12.60
N PHE A 550 -3.64 29.86 -11.59
CA PHE A 550 -4.06 28.45 -11.76
C PHE A 550 -5.54 28.35 -12.11
N GLY A 551 -5.85 27.58 -13.15
CA GLY A 551 -7.21 27.20 -13.47
C GLY A 551 -7.27 25.78 -14.00
N TYR A 552 -7.16 24.80 -13.10
CA TYR A 552 -7.38 23.38 -13.40
C TYR A 552 -8.80 23.07 -13.91
N LEU A 553 -9.66 24.10 -13.98
CA LEU A 553 -10.88 24.14 -14.75
C LEU A 553 -10.99 25.45 -15.53
N PRO A 554 -11.59 25.44 -16.73
CA PRO A 554 -11.97 26.66 -17.44
C PRO A 554 -12.74 27.62 -16.52
N GLY A 555 -12.22 28.84 -16.34
CA GLY A 555 -12.84 29.90 -15.53
C GLY A 555 -12.55 29.88 -14.03
N THR A 556 -11.82 28.90 -13.49
CA THR A 556 -11.40 28.90 -12.08
C THR A 556 -10.08 29.63 -11.94
N ARG A 557 -10.01 30.56 -10.98
CA ARG A 557 -8.80 31.33 -10.68
C ARG A 557 -8.05 30.81 -9.43
N ILE A 558 -8.76 30.32 -8.43
CA ILE A 558 -8.10 29.84 -7.22
C ILE A 558 -8.72 28.52 -6.87
N GLN A 559 -7.89 27.48 -6.79
CA GLN A 559 -8.34 26.14 -6.42
C GLN A 559 -8.16 25.98 -4.91
N LEU A 560 -9.17 26.36 -4.12
CA LEU A 560 -9.07 26.39 -2.66
C LEU A 560 -8.90 25.00 -2.00
N TYR A 561 -9.36 23.94 -2.68
CA TYR A 561 -9.40 22.59 -2.14
C TYR A 561 -8.72 21.59 -3.08
N PRO A 562 -8.12 20.50 -2.55
CA PRO A 562 -7.49 19.47 -3.36
C PRO A 562 -8.43 18.88 -4.41
N ARG A 563 -7.96 18.87 -5.66
CA ARG A 563 -8.67 18.29 -6.80
C ARG A 563 -7.71 17.55 -7.72
N ILE A 564 -8.18 16.48 -8.35
CA ILE A 564 -7.43 15.76 -9.37
C ILE A 564 -7.10 16.65 -10.57
N LEU A 565 -5.90 16.50 -11.11
CA LEU A 565 -5.44 17.17 -12.32
C LEU A 565 -5.84 16.37 -13.56
N ASP A 566 -6.98 16.71 -14.15
CA ASP A 566 -7.58 15.97 -15.28
C ASP A 566 -6.64 15.84 -16.49
N ALA A 567 -5.76 16.84 -16.72
CA ALA A 567 -4.80 16.83 -17.82
C ALA A 567 -3.78 15.66 -17.75
N LEU A 568 -3.53 15.12 -16.56
CA LEU A 568 -2.66 13.97 -16.34
C LEU A 568 -3.43 12.74 -15.82
N SER A 569 -4.76 12.72 -15.94
CA SER A 569 -5.61 11.61 -15.45
C SER A 569 -5.32 10.27 -16.11
N ASN A 570 -4.83 10.27 -17.36
CA ASN A 570 -4.44 9.08 -18.10
C ASN A 570 -2.98 8.66 -17.85
N GLN A 571 -2.28 9.33 -16.95
CA GLN A 571 -0.88 9.05 -16.62
C GLN A 571 -0.77 8.56 -15.17
N ILE A 572 0.18 7.67 -14.91
CA ILE A 572 0.52 7.24 -13.55
C ILE A 572 1.69 8.10 -13.08
N CYS A 573 1.40 9.10 -12.23
CA CYS A 573 2.40 10.00 -11.66
C CYS A 573 3.15 9.30 -10.53
N ILE A 574 4.48 9.37 -10.53
CA ILE A 574 5.34 8.71 -9.53
C ILE A 574 6.22 9.69 -8.75
N ASP A 575 6.48 10.88 -9.30
CA ASP A 575 7.23 11.93 -8.63
C ASP A 575 6.70 13.33 -8.98
N ILE A 576 6.87 14.27 -8.07
CA ILE A 576 6.56 15.70 -8.23
C ILE A 576 7.68 16.54 -7.64
N ALA A 577 8.05 17.60 -8.36
CA ALA A 577 8.96 18.64 -7.88
C ALA A 577 8.33 20.01 -8.12
N VAL A 578 8.59 20.94 -7.21
CA VAL A 578 7.97 22.26 -7.22
C VAL A 578 9.03 23.33 -7.05
N GLY A 579 9.01 24.33 -7.92
CA GLY A 579 9.73 25.57 -7.71
C GLY A 579 8.85 26.61 -7.04
N ARG A 580 9.27 27.88 -7.10
CA ARG A 580 8.48 28.97 -6.49
C ARG A 580 7.15 29.15 -7.20
N PHE A 581 7.14 29.08 -8.53
CA PHE A 581 5.98 29.39 -9.37
C PHE A 581 5.74 28.38 -10.51
N HIS A 582 6.33 27.18 -10.45
CA HIS A 582 6.19 26.16 -11.50
C HIS A 582 6.33 24.76 -10.92
N ALA A 583 5.77 23.77 -11.60
CA ALA A 583 5.79 22.38 -11.16
C ALA A 583 6.31 21.46 -12.26
N LEU A 584 6.92 20.35 -11.82
CA LEU A 584 7.29 19.20 -12.63
C LEU A 584 6.57 17.95 -12.11
N CYS A 585 6.22 17.06 -13.03
CA CYS A 585 5.71 15.72 -12.72
C CYS A 585 6.48 14.67 -13.52
N LEU A 586 6.88 13.59 -12.87
CA LEU A 586 7.45 12.40 -13.50
C LEU A 586 6.42 11.28 -13.48
N THR A 587 6.20 10.66 -14.63
CA THR A 587 5.26 9.54 -14.80
C THR A 587 5.98 8.19 -14.84
N GLN A 588 5.25 7.10 -14.65
CA GLN A 588 5.79 5.74 -14.55
C GLN A 588 6.55 5.28 -15.81
N ASP A 589 6.19 5.80 -16.98
CA ASP A 589 6.89 5.56 -18.25
C ASP A 589 8.20 6.39 -18.38
N GLY A 590 8.50 7.21 -17.38
CA GLY A 590 9.64 8.12 -17.32
C GLY A 590 9.44 9.44 -18.07
N SER A 591 8.23 9.77 -18.52
CA SER A 591 7.96 11.08 -19.13
C SER A 591 7.95 12.20 -18.07
N VAL A 592 8.47 13.37 -18.42
CA VAL A 592 8.45 14.57 -17.57
C VAL A 592 7.49 15.60 -18.14
N TYR A 593 6.63 16.13 -17.28
CA TYR A 593 5.70 17.22 -17.60
C TYR A 593 6.02 18.46 -16.77
N SER A 594 5.88 19.64 -17.38
CA SER A 594 6.10 20.94 -16.73
C SER A 594 4.93 21.89 -16.96
N TRP A 595 4.63 22.72 -15.96
CA TRP A 595 3.63 23.80 -16.08
C TRP A 595 3.80 24.88 -15.01
N GLY A 596 3.22 26.05 -15.28
CA GLY A 596 3.18 27.20 -14.38
C GLY A 596 3.72 28.46 -15.00
N ASN A 597 4.51 29.24 -14.24
CA ASN A 597 5.16 30.44 -14.75
C ASN A 597 6.32 30.05 -15.68
N GLY A 598 6.32 30.53 -16.93
CA GLY A 598 7.41 30.36 -17.90
C GLY A 598 8.24 31.61 -18.21
N GLU A 599 8.11 32.72 -17.46
CA GLU A 599 8.78 34.00 -17.74
C GLU A 599 10.31 33.92 -17.72
N PHE A 600 10.88 32.96 -16.99
CA PHE A 600 12.33 32.69 -16.93
C PHE A 600 12.70 31.34 -17.57
N TRP A 601 11.85 30.81 -18.46
CA TRP A 601 12.04 29.52 -19.13
C TRP A 601 12.12 28.30 -18.22
N GLN A 602 11.71 28.42 -16.95
CA GLN A 602 11.74 27.34 -15.97
C GLN A 602 10.82 26.16 -16.33
N LEU A 603 9.93 26.35 -17.31
CA LEU A 603 9.15 25.28 -17.91
C LEU A 603 9.94 24.45 -18.91
N GLY A 604 10.91 25.01 -19.63
CA GLY A 604 11.70 24.27 -20.63
C GLY A 604 11.03 24.13 -22.00
N HIS A 605 9.95 24.88 -22.23
CA HIS A 605 9.24 25.01 -23.50
C HIS A 605 8.58 26.39 -23.58
N ARG A 606 7.96 26.72 -24.73
CA ARG A 606 7.39 28.05 -25.01
C ARG A 606 5.95 28.22 -24.52
N ASP A 607 5.26 27.13 -24.22
CA ASP A 607 3.83 27.14 -23.91
C ASP A 607 3.59 27.59 -22.46
N ASN A 608 3.15 28.84 -22.30
CA ASN A 608 2.86 29.45 -21.00
C ASN A 608 1.35 29.52 -20.73
N ASP A 609 0.61 28.46 -21.08
CA ASP A 609 -0.86 28.40 -20.95
C ASP A 609 -1.34 27.82 -19.59
N GLY A 610 -0.40 27.57 -18.68
CA GLY A 610 -0.63 27.02 -17.34
C GLY A 610 -0.92 25.52 -17.30
N LYS A 611 -0.91 24.80 -18.44
CA LYS A 611 -1.20 23.36 -18.49
C LYS A 611 0.07 22.49 -18.53
N PRO A 612 0.01 21.25 -18.01
CA PRO A 612 1.09 20.27 -18.15
C PRO A 612 1.43 20.00 -19.60
N HIS A 613 2.66 20.31 -19.99
CA HIS A 613 3.22 19.95 -21.29
C HIS A 613 4.34 18.94 -21.10
N ARG A 614 4.37 17.92 -21.95
CA ARG A 614 5.44 16.91 -21.94
C ARG A 614 6.73 17.53 -22.48
N LEU A 615 7.83 17.36 -21.76
CA LEU A 615 9.15 17.80 -22.20
C LEU A 615 9.74 16.85 -23.24
N ALA A 616 10.54 17.42 -24.14
CA ALA A 616 11.35 16.68 -25.12
C ALA A 616 12.60 16.07 -24.46
N LEU A 617 12.40 15.26 -23.43
CA LEU A 617 13.42 14.50 -22.73
C LEU A 617 13.26 13.00 -23.03
N GLY A 618 14.34 12.24 -22.87
CA GLY A 618 14.27 10.78 -22.79
C GLY A 618 13.54 10.32 -21.52
N SER A 619 13.47 9.00 -21.33
CA SER A 619 12.92 8.45 -20.07
C SER A 619 13.76 8.92 -18.90
N CYS A 620 13.11 9.50 -17.89
CA CYS A 620 13.75 10.06 -16.71
C CYS A 620 13.50 9.21 -15.46
N GLN A 621 14.42 9.30 -14.50
CA GLN A 621 14.33 8.61 -13.21
C GLN A 621 14.16 9.56 -12.03
N SER A 622 14.47 10.86 -12.19
CA SER A 622 14.36 11.84 -11.11
C SER A 622 14.18 13.26 -11.65
N ILE A 623 13.47 14.08 -10.88
CA ILE A 623 13.22 15.50 -11.15
C ILE A 623 13.52 16.34 -9.91
N ALA A 624 13.91 17.59 -10.10
CA ALA A 624 14.05 18.57 -9.02
C ALA A 624 13.81 19.99 -9.54
N CYS A 625 13.45 20.90 -8.65
CA CYS A 625 13.27 22.31 -8.95
C CYS A 625 14.08 23.16 -7.96
N GLY A 626 14.63 24.26 -8.43
CA GLY A 626 14.94 25.41 -7.58
C GLY A 626 13.82 26.44 -7.65
N ALA A 627 14.06 27.67 -7.18
CA ALA A 627 13.01 28.70 -7.21
C ALA A 627 12.52 28.99 -8.64
N LEU A 628 13.45 29.16 -9.58
CA LEU A 628 13.20 29.63 -10.95
C LEU A 628 13.98 28.82 -12.01
N HIS A 629 14.39 27.60 -11.69
CA HIS A 629 15.03 26.67 -12.60
C HIS A 629 14.62 25.23 -12.30
N SER A 630 14.81 24.36 -13.29
CA SER A 630 14.34 22.98 -13.30
C SER A 630 15.45 22.02 -13.68
N LEU A 631 15.34 20.78 -13.18
CA LEU A 631 16.35 19.74 -13.31
C LEU A 631 15.68 18.39 -13.55
N ALA A 632 16.31 17.55 -14.37
CA ALA A 632 15.94 16.16 -14.54
C ALA A 632 17.17 15.28 -14.70
N ILE A 633 17.07 14.03 -14.27
CA ILE A 633 18.07 12.99 -14.48
C ILE A 633 17.43 11.90 -15.34
N ASP A 634 18.03 11.60 -16.49
CA ASP A 634 17.59 10.52 -17.37
C ASP A 634 17.92 9.12 -16.80
N GLN A 635 17.46 8.05 -17.44
CA GLN A 635 17.75 6.66 -17.01
C GLN A 635 19.26 6.33 -17.09
N GLU A 636 20.01 6.99 -17.97
CA GLU A 636 21.46 6.89 -18.10
C GLU A 636 22.22 7.70 -17.03
N GLY A 637 21.51 8.46 -16.20
CA GLY A 637 22.04 9.29 -15.14
C GLY A 637 22.50 10.67 -15.60
N GLN A 638 22.31 11.08 -16.85
CA GLN A 638 22.69 12.42 -17.33
C GLN A 638 21.82 13.50 -16.70
N LEU A 639 22.47 14.56 -16.18
CA LEU A 639 21.79 15.70 -15.58
C LEU A 639 21.44 16.76 -16.65
N PHE A 640 20.15 17.05 -16.80
CA PHE A 640 19.62 18.15 -17.60
C PHE A 640 19.18 19.30 -16.71
N SER A 641 19.34 20.53 -17.20
CA SER A 641 18.90 21.75 -16.51
C SER A 641 18.32 22.78 -17.48
N TRP A 642 17.39 23.59 -17.00
CA TRP A 642 16.79 24.70 -17.75
C TRP A 642 16.18 25.76 -16.84
N GLY A 643 15.88 26.94 -17.37
CA GLY A 643 15.31 28.08 -16.66
C GLY A 643 16.28 29.23 -16.41
N GLN A 644 16.07 29.96 -15.31
CA GLN A 644 16.90 31.09 -14.93
C GLN A 644 18.32 30.62 -14.61
N ASN A 645 19.33 31.29 -15.15
CA ASN A 645 20.73 30.95 -14.91
C ASN A 645 21.62 32.19 -14.62
N SER A 646 21.02 33.28 -14.13
CA SER A 646 21.75 34.53 -13.83
C SER A 646 22.83 34.39 -12.75
N PHE A 647 22.74 33.36 -11.91
CA PHE A 647 23.72 33.01 -10.89
C PHE A 647 24.44 31.69 -11.20
N GLY A 648 24.32 31.12 -12.41
CA GLY A 648 24.96 29.85 -12.75
C GLY A 648 24.24 28.61 -12.20
N GLN A 649 23.00 28.72 -11.72
CA GLN A 649 22.25 27.64 -11.08
C GLN A 649 21.90 26.46 -12.01
N CYS A 650 21.99 26.63 -13.33
CA CYS A 650 21.88 25.57 -14.33
C CYS A 650 23.24 24.92 -14.66
N GLY A 651 24.37 25.48 -14.20
CA GLY A 651 25.70 24.90 -14.49
C GLY A 651 26.10 25.00 -15.97
N LEU A 652 25.48 25.93 -16.69
CA LEU A 652 25.71 26.21 -18.10
C LEU A 652 26.16 27.67 -18.31
N GLU A 653 26.72 27.97 -19.49
CA GLU A 653 27.17 29.32 -19.85
C GLU A 653 26.04 30.35 -20.08
N PRO A 654 24.92 30.03 -20.78
CA PRO A 654 23.89 31.02 -21.07
C PRO A 654 23.16 31.49 -19.80
N MET A 655 22.92 32.79 -19.64
CA MET A 655 22.21 33.34 -18.46
C MET A 655 20.74 32.92 -18.34
N LEU A 656 20.16 32.38 -19.42
CA LEU A 656 18.83 31.78 -19.49
C LEU A 656 18.94 30.53 -20.36
N VAL A 657 18.32 29.44 -19.94
CA VAL A 657 18.39 28.15 -20.63
C VAL A 657 16.96 27.75 -21.03
N PRO A 658 16.56 27.92 -22.30
CA PRO A 658 15.16 27.84 -22.71
C PRO A 658 14.58 26.43 -22.77
N GLU A 659 15.44 25.42 -22.89
CA GLU A 659 15.08 24.02 -23.09
C GLU A 659 15.99 23.10 -22.25
N PRO A 660 15.53 21.90 -21.87
CA PRO A 660 16.33 20.96 -21.12
C PRO A 660 17.69 20.70 -21.78
N THR A 661 18.76 21.15 -21.13
CA THR A 661 20.11 21.10 -21.69
C THR A 661 21.02 20.27 -20.78
N TRP A 662 21.76 19.34 -21.39
CA TRP A 662 22.69 18.47 -20.66
C TRP A 662 23.82 19.30 -20.03
N VAL A 663 24.02 19.15 -18.72
CA VAL A 663 25.01 19.87 -17.91
C VAL A 663 26.43 19.32 -18.11
N GLY A 664 26.58 18.16 -18.74
CA GLY A 664 27.87 17.47 -18.85
C GLY A 664 28.25 16.67 -17.59
N LEU A 665 27.26 16.31 -16.76
CA LEU A 665 27.44 15.47 -15.57
C LEU A 665 26.51 14.25 -15.59
N SER A 666 27.00 13.14 -15.03
CA SER A 666 26.20 11.95 -14.72
C SER A 666 26.01 11.83 -13.21
N CYS A 667 24.75 11.88 -12.77
CA CYS A 667 24.32 12.03 -11.40
C CYS A 667 23.36 10.91 -10.97
N GLN A 668 23.40 10.57 -9.68
CA GLN A 668 22.43 9.72 -9.01
C GLN A 668 21.33 10.56 -8.34
N LYS A 669 21.68 11.74 -7.82
CA LYS A 669 20.78 12.60 -7.05
C LYS A 669 21.09 14.06 -7.34
N VAL A 670 20.07 14.90 -7.28
CA VAL A 670 20.20 16.35 -7.41
C VAL A 670 19.19 17.04 -6.49
N ALA A 671 19.57 18.20 -5.96
CA ALA A 671 18.70 19.10 -5.22
C ALA A 671 19.04 20.54 -5.58
N ALA A 672 18.05 21.42 -5.55
CA ALA A 672 18.22 22.83 -5.87
C ALA A 672 17.56 23.74 -4.84
N GLY A 673 18.25 24.82 -4.50
CA GLY A 673 17.70 25.92 -3.71
C GLY A 673 17.22 27.05 -4.62
N ASP A 674 17.16 28.28 -4.12
CA ASP A 674 16.64 29.40 -4.92
C ASP A 674 17.50 29.68 -6.16
N HIS A 675 18.82 29.65 -5.96
CA HIS A 675 19.79 30.06 -6.98
C HIS A 675 21.03 29.18 -7.01
N HIS A 676 20.94 27.95 -6.50
CA HIS A 676 22.04 26.99 -6.52
C HIS A 676 21.56 25.57 -6.68
N THR A 677 22.45 24.71 -7.15
CA THR A 677 22.20 23.29 -7.40
C THR A 677 23.34 22.46 -6.85
N ILE A 678 22.98 21.34 -6.22
CA ILE A 678 23.89 20.36 -5.65
C ILE A 678 23.57 19.01 -6.26
N ALA A 679 24.58 18.35 -6.81
CA ALA A 679 24.44 17.06 -7.48
C ALA A 679 25.44 16.04 -6.92
N ILE A 680 25.04 14.77 -6.86
CA ILE A 680 25.90 13.65 -6.48
C ILE A 680 26.06 12.73 -7.67
N THR A 681 27.30 12.47 -8.08
CA THR A 681 27.61 11.55 -9.18
C THR A 681 27.44 10.08 -8.78
N GLN A 682 27.45 9.18 -9.76
CA GLN A 682 27.43 7.74 -9.54
C GLN A 682 28.64 7.27 -8.70
N GLU A 683 29.77 7.96 -8.80
CA GLU A 683 30.98 7.74 -7.97
C GLU A 683 30.89 8.42 -6.60
N ARG A 684 29.69 8.83 -6.17
CA ARG A 684 29.42 9.48 -4.88
C ARG A 684 30.20 10.78 -4.67
N THR A 685 30.54 11.47 -5.75
CA THR A 685 31.21 12.76 -5.68
C THR A 685 30.19 13.89 -5.71
N LEU A 686 30.30 14.82 -4.77
CA LEU A 686 29.43 15.99 -4.67
C LEU A 686 29.92 17.12 -5.60
N PHE A 687 29.02 17.68 -6.39
CA PHE A 687 29.23 18.86 -7.22
C PHE A 687 28.25 19.97 -6.83
N GLY A 688 28.69 21.22 -6.97
CA GLY A 688 27.86 22.40 -6.77
C GLY A 688 28.04 23.40 -7.90
N PHE A 689 27.00 24.16 -8.20
CA PHE A 689 27.01 25.29 -9.13
C PHE A 689 25.85 26.23 -8.81
N GLY A 690 25.98 27.50 -9.20
CA GLY A 690 25.07 28.55 -8.79
C GLY A 690 25.69 29.61 -7.88
N ARG A 691 24.82 30.34 -7.20
CA ARG A 691 25.16 31.32 -6.17
C ARG A 691 25.97 30.66 -5.06
N CYS A 692 27.04 31.32 -4.61
CA CYS A 692 27.97 30.72 -3.63
C CYS A 692 28.33 31.60 -2.44
N TYR A 693 27.93 32.88 -2.39
CA TYR A 693 28.42 33.83 -1.38
C TYR A 693 28.00 33.52 0.07
N GLU A 694 26.89 32.79 0.28
CA GLU A 694 26.46 32.34 1.61
C GLU A 694 27.07 30.98 2.00
N GLY A 695 27.92 30.41 1.14
CA GLY A 695 28.50 29.08 1.35
C GLY A 695 27.55 27.93 1.07
N GLN A 696 26.40 28.16 0.42
CA GLN A 696 25.38 27.15 0.09
C GLN A 696 25.91 26.03 -0.82
N LEU A 697 27.00 26.26 -1.56
CA LEU A 697 27.67 25.23 -2.34
C LEU A 697 28.58 24.31 -1.51
N GLY A 698 28.85 24.67 -0.25
CA GLY A 698 29.80 23.97 0.61
C GLY A 698 31.26 24.15 0.19
N ILE A 699 31.55 25.26 -0.50
CA ILE A 699 32.88 25.62 -1.04
C ILE A 699 33.26 26.98 -0.44
N ALA A 700 34.43 27.08 0.20
CA ALA A 700 34.84 28.29 0.91
C ALA A 700 35.30 29.42 -0.04
N LEU A 701 34.93 30.67 0.28
CA LEU A 701 35.23 31.86 -0.53
C LEU A 701 36.20 32.88 0.12
N TYR A 702 36.64 32.68 1.36
CA TYR A 702 37.48 33.64 2.12
C TYR A 702 38.82 33.04 2.61
N PRO A 703 39.87 33.86 2.82
CA PRO A 703 41.27 33.43 2.74
C PRO A 703 41.66 32.55 3.92
N GLY A 704 42.04 31.30 3.62
CA GLY A 704 42.64 30.37 4.57
C GLY A 704 42.54 28.90 4.18
N TYR A 705 41.49 28.48 3.47
CA TYR A 705 41.32 27.07 3.07
C TYR A 705 40.63 26.92 1.70
N LEU A 706 41.29 26.15 0.83
CA LEU A 706 40.88 25.57 -0.47
C LEU A 706 40.01 26.45 -1.40
N TYR A 707 40.70 27.30 -2.16
CA TYR A 707 40.18 28.02 -3.32
C TYR A 707 39.77 27.08 -4.48
N PRO A 708 38.55 27.20 -5.05
CA PRO A 708 38.42 27.18 -6.51
C PRO A 708 39.39 28.22 -7.07
N SER A 709 40.15 27.92 -8.13
CA SER A 709 40.96 28.98 -8.75
C SER A 709 40.05 30.20 -8.98
N SER A 710 40.49 31.41 -8.62
CA SER A 710 39.71 32.66 -8.72
C SER A 710 39.12 32.94 -10.12
N ARG A 711 39.49 32.11 -11.10
CA ARG A 711 38.95 32.04 -12.47
C ARG A 711 37.55 31.42 -12.58
N CYS A 712 37.10 30.64 -11.60
CA CYS A 712 35.84 29.89 -11.68
C CYS A 712 34.63 30.65 -11.08
N ILE A 713 34.89 31.73 -10.34
CA ILE A 713 33.85 32.54 -9.69
C ILE A 713 33.69 33.83 -10.48
N ASP A 714 32.47 34.13 -10.91
CA ASP A 714 32.14 35.47 -11.38
C ASP A 714 32.11 36.41 -10.17
N GLN A 715 33.12 37.29 -10.09
CA GLN A 715 33.28 38.25 -8.99
C GLN A 715 32.18 39.32 -8.94
N ARG A 716 31.38 39.48 -10.00
CA ARG A 716 30.26 40.42 -10.02
C ARG A 716 29.02 39.86 -9.34
N THR A 717 28.76 38.57 -9.56
CA THR A 717 27.53 37.89 -9.14
C THR A 717 27.76 36.90 -8.00
N TYR A 718 29.03 36.65 -7.63
CA TYR A 718 29.46 35.60 -6.71
C TYR A 718 28.81 34.25 -7.07
N ALA A 719 28.95 33.88 -8.33
CA ALA A 719 28.34 32.72 -8.95
C ALA A 719 29.38 31.77 -9.54
N ILE A 720 29.06 30.48 -9.55
CA ILE A 720 29.81 29.45 -10.25
C ILE A 720 28.94 28.89 -11.38
N HIS A 721 29.28 29.21 -12.62
CA HIS A 721 28.48 28.87 -13.80
C HIS A 721 28.71 27.48 -14.38
N ARG A 722 29.71 26.75 -13.88
CA ARG A 722 29.97 25.36 -14.30
C ARG A 722 30.06 24.46 -13.07
N PRO A 723 29.65 23.20 -13.16
CA PRO A 723 29.74 22.30 -12.03
C PRO A 723 31.16 22.21 -11.49
N ILE A 724 31.31 22.49 -10.19
CA ILE A 724 32.57 22.38 -9.49
C ILE A 724 32.47 21.29 -8.42
N LYS A 725 33.52 20.50 -8.30
CA LYS A 725 33.62 19.47 -7.27
C LYS A 725 33.68 20.11 -5.89
N ASN A 726 32.79 19.68 -5.00
CA ASN A 726 32.85 20.05 -3.59
C ASN A 726 34.01 19.28 -2.92
N PRO A 727 34.88 19.95 -2.13
CA PRO A 727 36.02 19.32 -1.49
C PRO A 727 35.63 18.38 -0.33
N TRP A 728 34.43 18.51 0.21
CA TRP A 728 33.90 17.65 1.26
C TRP A 728 33.68 16.21 0.75
N LYS A 729 34.18 15.25 1.52
CA LYS A 729 33.97 13.81 1.27
C LYS A 729 33.25 13.22 2.48
N PRO A 730 31.97 12.85 2.35
CA PRO A 730 31.26 12.18 3.44
C PRO A 730 31.90 10.80 3.68
N THR A 731 32.05 10.43 4.95
CA THR A 731 32.51 9.07 5.34
C THR A 731 31.40 8.02 5.24
N ASP A 732 30.15 8.46 5.06
CA ASP A 732 28.94 7.64 4.98
C ASP A 732 28.15 7.98 3.70
N ILE A 733 27.28 7.09 3.26
CA ILE A 733 26.50 7.23 2.02
C ILE A 733 25.43 8.29 2.20
N ILE A 734 25.41 9.33 1.37
CA ILE A 734 24.33 10.32 1.35
C ILE A 734 23.09 9.70 0.71
N VAL A 735 22.01 9.60 1.47
CA VAL A 735 20.71 9.06 1.01
C VAL A 735 19.75 10.17 0.59
N LYS A 736 19.90 11.38 1.14
CA LYS A 736 19.06 12.53 0.78
C LYS A 736 19.87 13.84 0.71
N LEU A 737 19.59 14.65 -0.30
CA LEU A 737 19.98 16.06 -0.37
C LEU A 737 18.73 16.93 -0.27
N VAL A 738 18.84 18.03 0.46
CA VAL A 738 17.79 19.02 0.62
C VAL A 738 18.45 20.39 0.51
N CYS A 739 17.90 21.26 -0.33
CA CYS A 739 18.34 22.64 -0.43
C CYS A 739 17.22 23.54 0.07
N GLY A 740 17.56 24.47 0.96
CA GLY A 740 16.72 25.63 1.24
C GLY A 740 17.13 26.78 0.34
N SER A 741 16.64 27.98 0.63
CA SER A 741 16.82 29.16 -0.21
C SER A 741 18.28 29.55 -0.38
N ASN A 742 19.06 29.51 0.70
CA ASN A 742 20.51 29.79 0.70
C ASN A 742 21.32 28.78 1.54
N SER A 743 20.82 27.56 1.66
CA SER A 743 21.38 26.53 2.53
C SER A 743 21.27 25.15 1.88
N THR A 744 22.05 24.20 2.38
CA THR A 744 21.97 22.80 1.95
C THR A 744 22.22 21.87 3.11
N LEU A 745 21.51 20.76 3.04
CA LEU A 745 21.51 19.70 4.02
C LEU A 745 21.67 18.35 3.31
N ALA A 746 22.48 17.49 3.90
CA ALA A 746 22.64 16.09 3.47
C ALA A 746 22.34 15.15 4.63
N ILE A 747 21.54 14.12 4.36
CA ILE A 747 21.25 13.02 5.29
C ILE A 747 21.98 11.79 4.80
N THR A 748 22.70 11.13 5.69
CA THR A 748 23.44 9.90 5.40
C THR A 748 22.66 8.65 5.79
N GLN A 749 23.09 7.49 5.29
CA GLN A 749 22.44 6.20 5.55
C GLN A 749 22.41 5.84 7.04
N SER A 750 23.42 6.25 7.81
CA SER A 750 23.42 6.13 9.28
C SER A 750 22.54 7.15 10.01
N GLY A 751 21.86 8.04 9.28
CA GLY A 751 20.99 9.07 9.84
C GLY A 751 21.71 10.35 10.26
N LYS A 752 23.02 10.49 10.00
CA LYS A 752 23.78 11.71 10.32
C LYS A 752 23.41 12.86 9.37
N LEU A 753 23.35 14.06 9.95
CA LEU A 753 23.04 15.30 9.28
C LEU A 753 24.31 16.13 9.01
N PHE A 754 24.44 16.64 7.80
CA PHE A 754 25.43 17.66 7.45
C PHE A 754 24.71 18.88 6.90
N PHE A 755 25.08 20.06 7.41
CA PHE A 755 24.46 21.32 7.05
C PHE A 755 25.53 22.36 6.67
N TRP A 756 25.27 23.15 5.63
CA TRP A 756 26.12 24.27 5.21
C TRP A 756 25.31 25.36 4.49
N GLY A 757 25.88 26.56 4.39
CA GLY A 757 25.18 27.78 3.99
C GLY A 757 24.77 28.64 5.20
N VAL A 758 24.30 29.87 4.97
CA VAL A 758 23.77 30.73 6.03
C VAL A 758 22.29 30.45 6.24
N SER A 759 21.97 29.97 7.45
CA SER A 759 20.66 30.15 8.06
C SER A 759 20.78 31.36 8.98
N PHE A 760 19.91 32.36 8.85
CA PHE A 760 19.93 33.60 9.65
C PHE A 760 19.85 33.38 11.18
N THR A 761 19.63 32.14 11.63
CA THR A 761 19.48 31.74 13.03
C THR A 761 20.75 31.17 13.69
N MET A 762 21.88 31.03 12.99
CA MET A 762 23.13 30.56 13.61
C MET A 762 24.18 31.67 13.65
N ASN A 763 24.28 32.32 14.81
CA ASN A 763 25.42 33.16 15.17
C ASN A 763 26.74 32.43 14.89
N GLU A 764 27.50 32.93 13.91
CA GLU A 764 28.95 32.78 13.73
C GLU A 764 29.60 31.39 13.94
N ARG A 765 29.01 30.30 13.43
CA ARG A 765 29.76 29.04 13.28
C ARG A 765 29.73 28.52 11.84
N ARG A 766 30.83 28.78 11.14
CA ARG A 766 31.19 28.18 9.84
C ARG A 766 31.64 26.72 10.07
N MET A 767 31.19 25.79 9.21
CA MET A 767 31.45 24.33 9.14
C MET A 767 30.50 23.40 9.95
N PRO A 768 30.27 22.13 9.49
CA PRO A 768 29.02 21.41 9.69
C PRO A 768 28.81 21.05 11.16
N ALA A 769 27.81 21.69 11.78
CA ALA A 769 27.36 21.32 13.11
C ALA A 769 26.53 20.03 12.99
N LEU A 770 27.11 18.95 13.51
CA LEU A 770 26.44 17.68 13.74
C LEU A 770 25.37 17.92 14.81
N LEU A 771 24.13 18.27 14.42
CA LEU A 771 23.14 18.80 15.36
C LEU A 771 22.46 17.71 16.22
N MET A 772 22.54 16.42 15.85
CA MET A 772 21.79 15.35 16.52
C MET A 772 22.55 14.01 16.51
N ASP A 773 23.47 13.80 17.46
CA ASP A 773 24.29 12.59 17.54
C ASP A 773 23.54 11.33 18.04
N HIS A 774 22.32 11.49 18.56
CA HIS A 774 21.56 10.42 19.21
C HIS A 774 20.23 10.06 18.51
N HIS A 775 19.91 10.71 17.39
CA HIS A 775 18.63 10.55 16.70
C HIS A 775 18.85 10.22 15.23
N THR A 776 18.09 9.24 14.70
CA THR A 776 18.14 8.87 13.28
C THR A 776 17.16 9.76 12.50
N ILE A 777 17.67 10.75 11.78
CA ILE A 777 16.84 11.59 10.90
C ILE A 777 16.54 10.81 9.62
N ILE A 778 15.26 10.67 9.28
CA ILE A 778 14.81 9.89 8.12
C ILE A 778 14.40 10.80 6.95
N HIS A 779 14.00 12.04 7.25
CA HIS A 779 13.66 13.04 6.24
C HIS A 779 13.84 14.45 6.78
N ALA A 780 13.96 15.42 5.89
CA ALA A 780 13.93 16.83 6.22
C ALA A 780 13.42 17.65 5.04
N SER A 781 12.83 18.81 5.33
CA SER A 781 12.54 19.87 4.37
C SER A 781 12.94 21.23 4.93
N MET A 782 13.25 22.17 4.04
CA MET A 782 13.78 23.48 4.37
C MET A 782 12.92 24.58 3.75
N GLY A 783 12.45 25.52 4.57
CA GLY A 783 11.93 26.80 4.11
C GLY A 783 13.04 27.87 4.07
N ASP A 784 12.64 29.15 3.99
CA ASP A 784 13.58 30.28 3.95
C ASP A 784 14.41 30.40 5.24
N HIS A 785 13.75 30.24 6.40
CA HIS A 785 14.33 30.50 7.72
C HIS A 785 14.08 29.40 8.74
N PHE A 786 13.47 28.29 8.32
CA PHE A 786 13.14 27.15 9.18
C PHE A 786 13.38 25.81 8.48
N SER A 787 13.36 24.75 9.25
CA SER A 787 13.45 23.37 8.76
C SER A 787 12.56 22.46 9.58
N ILE A 788 11.93 21.52 8.90
CA ILE A 788 11.15 20.45 9.54
C ILE A 788 11.86 19.12 9.30
N PHE A 789 12.12 18.39 10.39
CA PHE A 789 12.78 17.10 10.38
C PHE A 789 11.80 16.00 10.73
N ILE A 790 11.97 14.84 10.12
CA ILE A 790 11.36 13.60 10.60
C ILE A 790 12.43 12.77 11.30
N ILE A 791 12.21 12.47 12.57
CA ILE A 791 13.12 11.70 13.41
C ILE A 791 12.48 10.35 13.72
N LYS A 792 13.21 9.27 13.47
CA LYS A 792 12.79 7.90 13.81
C LYS A 792 12.79 7.75 15.34
N GLU A 793 11.67 7.28 15.88
CA GLU A 793 11.55 6.87 17.29
C GLU A 793 12.04 5.45 17.52
#